data_AF-W4GCC9-F1
#
_entry.id   AF-W4GCC9-F1
#
_cell.length_a   1.000
_cell.length_b   1.000
_cell.length_c   1.000
_cell.angle_alpha   90.00
_cell.angle_beta   90.00
_cell.angle_gamma   90.00
#
_symmetry.space_group_name_H-M   'P 1'
#
loop_
_entity.id
_entity.type
_entity.pdbx_description
1 polymer ?
#
loop_
_entity_poly.entity_id
_entity_poly.type
_entity_poly.pdbx_seq_one_letter_code
_entity_poly.pdbx_strand_id
1 'polypeptide(L)'
;MAADDPTMLGSSGGAMLQDILRTASQPEEAIVSFQKQYGLKEETTSASLQLLDLLGCRRSETHSKLLEAMVAALLKRIHSKKMDDAQLQKLLELTFPYLEMRELRAIPIAVLATQSSTPASFLQELCDHDNRALLEHLPLLVKRRIWAIAPHELRVEVDKIVAAYIQHKRVLLLHASDDPTPFDLHVSTGGHHPPPSPEDRRKHDPVLATFTDMIGDSAELYIQCIDMLRTIAASGAVPGTDPSTTNAKDYVYLASFIGTLRNDVANLQRDHATPLGRTDPLHKFIWILDHAVKRRGMERSHVTELLLVVRKLRLRDLPRKDDDGNMALPPPVPKETLLKLVDQLAKADSRRIFADPVPDDVEGYHDVITHPMDISTLRLHVQNLKYRTFDAFAADMRLIFTNCMTYNQDTTIYHKEAKRLDKLSTVWLDKAIAAAAQTEASPTCMLGTSGALSATDANDTETSGMVFEGECDPLLADVVLVLSDPIVKSVLFGVLWRTLNQLARGSFPTDDPMVRGVVQLLHMGNVGALRRMVRRHEFVLRSPPVLSLRVALPLYCRYRLLKHQVSTPTQRSSNNDDDDRGGWDVLRTNGGSHLRSIVRHMFLIAIQDHWPVAYVLKMVASMADDEAFVKDLVFLHALGQSLVASKHKYVLVSAVMDQIWLPAAAAASSSQGDDDSPGWFVWVEPMHVVAATLLASWTASDDVHRVAVYATALLTSLATLGRVDTVWDATWFQPTLRPLYDQIQAMCPSVGPTSTSTSSRSPHHNNNRLLNHPHDSTSNTPPPTSTTTTTTTTSSSSSTGAGGQS
;
A
#
# COMPACT_ATOMS: atom_id res chain seq x y z
N MET A 1 -56.48 3.55 30.92
CA MET A 1 -57.41 2.50 31.39
C MET A 1 -56.97 2.09 32.80
N ALA A 2 -57.82 1.42 33.59
CA ALA A 2 -57.39 0.86 34.88
C ALA A 2 -56.38 -0.28 34.65
N ALA A 3 -55.54 -0.58 35.64
CA ALA A 3 -54.35 -1.43 35.47
C ALA A 3 -54.58 -2.93 35.76
N ASP A 4 -55.77 -3.32 36.20
CA ASP A 4 -56.04 -4.64 36.82
C ASP A 4 -56.90 -5.60 35.97
N ASP A 5 -57.24 -5.27 34.72
CA ASP A 5 -57.94 -6.20 33.80
C ASP A 5 -56.91 -6.86 32.88
N PRO A 6 -56.58 -8.15 33.05
CA PRO A 6 -55.51 -8.82 32.30
C PRO A 6 -55.86 -8.87 30.82
N THR A 7 -55.04 -8.23 29.99
CA THR A 7 -55.31 -8.06 28.57
C THR A 7 -55.26 -9.39 27.82
N MET A 8 -56.45 -9.92 27.50
CA MET A 8 -56.69 -11.17 26.76
C MET A 8 -56.20 -11.10 25.30
N LEU A 9 -54.87 -11.11 25.13
CA LEU A 9 -54.18 -10.88 23.86
C LEU A 9 -53.20 -12.04 23.58
N GLY A 10 -53.00 -12.36 22.31
CA GLY A 10 -52.03 -13.36 21.87
C GLY A 10 -52.13 -14.73 22.56
N SER A 11 -50.98 -15.31 22.87
CA SER A 11 -50.86 -16.65 23.48
C SER A 11 -51.32 -16.70 24.94
N SER A 12 -51.13 -15.64 25.72
CA SER A 12 -51.61 -15.56 27.11
C SER A 12 -53.12 -15.49 27.19
N GLY A 13 -53.77 -14.69 26.32
CA GLY A 13 -55.23 -14.68 26.16
C GLY A 13 -55.77 -16.04 25.71
N GLY A 14 -55.06 -16.73 24.82
CA GLY A 14 -55.39 -18.10 24.42
C GLY A 14 -55.32 -19.12 25.57
N ALA A 15 -54.26 -19.06 26.38
CA ALA A 15 -54.08 -19.94 27.54
C ALA A 15 -55.13 -19.66 28.64
N MET A 16 -55.43 -18.39 28.90
CA MET A 16 -56.45 -18.01 29.89
C MET A 16 -57.87 -18.39 29.44
N LEU A 17 -58.18 -18.27 28.13
CA LEU A 17 -59.45 -18.77 27.58
C LEU A 17 -59.51 -20.31 27.66
N GLN A 18 -58.41 -21.01 27.42
CA GLN A 18 -58.32 -22.46 27.58
C GLN A 18 -58.56 -22.89 29.03
N ASP A 19 -58.04 -22.15 30.02
CA ASP A 19 -58.26 -22.45 31.44
C ASP A 19 -59.71 -22.15 31.88
N ILE A 20 -60.30 -21.03 31.44
CA ILE A 20 -61.73 -20.72 31.64
C ILE A 20 -62.61 -21.86 31.11
N LEU A 21 -62.37 -22.34 29.89
CA LEU A 21 -63.15 -23.41 29.28
C LEU A 21 -62.88 -24.80 29.89
N ARG A 22 -61.73 -24.99 30.55
CA ARG A 22 -61.35 -26.25 31.23
C ARG A 22 -61.87 -26.32 32.66
N THR A 23 -62.03 -25.18 33.33
CA THR A 23 -62.52 -25.06 34.71
C THR A 23 -64.04 -24.86 34.80
N ALA A 24 -64.68 -24.39 33.74
CA ALA A 24 -66.14 -24.20 33.69
C ALA A 24 -66.91 -25.53 33.83
N SER A 25 -67.83 -25.59 34.80
CA SER A 25 -68.79 -26.69 34.96
C SER A 25 -69.87 -26.72 33.86
N GLN A 26 -70.14 -25.57 33.22
CA GLN A 26 -70.98 -25.44 32.03
C GLN A 26 -70.24 -24.62 30.95
N PRO A 27 -69.61 -25.27 29.95
CA PRO A 27 -68.80 -24.55 28.97
C PRO A 27 -69.63 -23.64 28.04
N GLU A 28 -70.90 -23.98 27.79
CA GLU A 28 -71.79 -23.15 26.95
C GLU A 28 -72.13 -21.82 27.63
N GLU A 29 -72.49 -21.83 28.92
CA GLU A 29 -72.70 -20.60 29.71
C GLU A 29 -71.42 -19.77 29.81
N ALA A 30 -70.25 -20.41 29.98
CA ALA A 30 -68.96 -19.74 30.00
C ALA A 30 -68.63 -19.06 28.66
N ILE A 31 -68.92 -19.70 27.53
CA ILE A 31 -68.76 -19.11 26.18
C ILE A 31 -69.69 -17.90 26.01
N VAL A 32 -70.96 -17.99 26.40
CA VAL A 32 -71.91 -16.87 26.31
C VAL A 32 -71.49 -15.71 27.20
N SER A 33 -71.03 -15.98 28.43
CA SER A 33 -70.51 -14.97 29.34
C SER A 33 -69.27 -14.28 28.78
N PHE A 34 -68.30 -15.05 28.26
CA PHE A 34 -67.09 -14.53 27.63
C PHE A 34 -67.40 -13.65 26.40
N GLN A 35 -68.30 -14.11 25.51
CA GLN A 35 -68.75 -13.32 24.36
C GLN A 35 -69.47 -12.03 24.77
N LYS A 36 -70.23 -12.04 25.87
CA LYS A 36 -70.88 -10.84 26.41
C LYS A 36 -69.88 -9.84 27.02
N GLN A 37 -68.79 -10.32 27.61
CA GLN A 37 -67.76 -9.50 28.26
C GLN A 37 -66.74 -8.91 27.26
N TYR A 38 -66.29 -9.71 26.29
CA TYR A 38 -65.18 -9.36 25.37
C TYR A 38 -65.61 -9.20 23.90
N GLY A 39 -66.88 -9.46 23.55
CA GLY A 39 -67.42 -9.25 22.20
C GLY A 39 -67.68 -7.78 21.83
N LEU A 40 -68.23 -7.58 20.63
CA LEU A 40 -68.61 -6.25 20.13
C LEU A 40 -69.80 -5.69 20.94
N LYS A 41 -69.68 -4.43 21.39
CA LYS A 41 -70.59 -3.82 22.38
C LYS A 41 -71.62 -2.85 21.79
N GLU A 42 -71.73 -2.77 20.46
CA GLU A 42 -72.77 -1.99 19.77
C GLU A 42 -74.04 -2.83 19.55
N GLU A 43 -75.20 -2.30 19.92
CA GLU A 43 -76.50 -2.98 19.78
C GLU A 43 -76.80 -3.40 18.33
N THR A 44 -76.42 -2.55 17.37
CA THR A 44 -76.52 -2.81 15.91
C THR A 44 -75.74 -4.05 15.47
N THR A 45 -74.55 -4.29 16.07
CA THR A 45 -73.72 -5.45 15.74
C THR A 45 -74.35 -6.75 16.24
N SER A 46 -75.07 -6.74 17.37
CA SER A 46 -75.73 -7.93 17.92
C SER A 46 -76.75 -8.52 16.93
N ALA A 47 -77.64 -7.69 16.38
CA ALA A 47 -78.62 -8.13 15.38
C ALA A 47 -77.96 -8.58 14.06
N SER A 48 -76.90 -7.91 13.63
CA SER A 48 -76.13 -8.29 12.44
C SER A 48 -75.42 -9.63 12.59
N LEU A 49 -74.88 -9.90 13.78
CA LEU A 49 -74.21 -11.16 14.11
C LEU A 49 -75.19 -12.34 14.17
N GLN A 50 -76.38 -12.15 14.74
CA GLN A 50 -77.45 -13.17 14.74
C GLN A 50 -77.89 -13.54 13.31
N LEU A 51 -78.00 -12.54 12.42
CA LEU A 51 -78.30 -12.80 11.01
C LEU A 51 -77.20 -13.60 10.30
N LEU A 52 -75.93 -13.32 10.63
CA LEU A 52 -74.78 -14.06 10.08
C LEU A 52 -74.72 -15.50 10.60
N ASP A 53 -75.07 -15.75 11.86
CA ASP A 53 -75.19 -17.12 12.41
C ASP A 53 -76.27 -17.93 11.66
N LEU A 54 -77.43 -17.31 11.39
CA LEU A 54 -78.53 -17.92 10.62
C LEU A 54 -78.16 -18.21 9.16
N LEU A 55 -77.20 -17.47 8.60
CA LEU A 55 -76.60 -17.72 7.28
C LEU A 55 -75.45 -18.75 7.32
N GLY A 56 -75.13 -19.31 8.49
CA GLY A 56 -74.06 -20.29 8.68
C GLY A 56 -72.63 -19.72 8.69
N CYS A 57 -72.48 -18.38 8.72
CA CYS A 57 -71.18 -17.74 8.83
C CYS A 57 -70.60 -17.95 10.23
N ARG A 58 -69.31 -18.33 10.32
CA ARG A 58 -68.66 -18.55 11.62
C ARG A 58 -68.28 -17.22 12.26
N ARG A 59 -68.64 -17.02 13.54
CA ARG A 59 -68.26 -15.82 14.31
C ARG A 59 -66.76 -15.48 14.21
N SER A 60 -65.87 -16.48 14.22
CA SER A 60 -64.43 -16.27 14.06
C SER A 60 -64.04 -15.69 12.70
N GLU A 61 -64.72 -16.12 11.62
CA GLU A 61 -64.54 -15.58 10.27
C GLU A 61 -65.09 -14.14 10.19
N THR A 62 -66.27 -13.88 10.77
CA THR A 62 -66.83 -12.53 10.88
C THR A 62 -65.90 -11.58 11.63
N HIS A 63 -65.37 -11.98 12.78
CA HIS A 63 -64.44 -11.16 13.56
C HIS A 63 -63.09 -10.96 12.85
N SER A 64 -62.55 -11.98 12.16
CA SER A 64 -61.35 -11.83 11.31
C SER A 64 -61.58 -10.82 10.19
N LYS A 65 -62.68 -10.96 9.45
CA LYS A 65 -63.01 -10.07 8.31
C LYS A 65 -63.31 -8.64 8.76
N LEU A 66 -63.94 -8.46 9.92
CA LEU A 66 -64.12 -7.14 10.52
C LEU A 66 -62.77 -6.54 10.94
N LEU A 67 -61.89 -7.31 11.57
CA LEU A 67 -60.55 -6.87 11.95
C LEU A 67 -59.74 -6.46 10.72
N GLU A 68 -59.68 -7.31 9.68
CA GLU A 68 -59.05 -7.01 8.39
C GLU A 68 -59.56 -5.69 7.80
N ALA A 69 -60.88 -5.46 7.80
CA ALA A 69 -61.49 -4.24 7.29
C ALA A 69 -61.16 -3.00 8.16
N MET A 70 -61.15 -3.13 9.49
CA MET A 70 -60.78 -2.04 10.40
C MET A 70 -59.29 -1.68 10.29
N VAL A 71 -58.41 -2.68 10.22
CA VAL A 71 -56.96 -2.49 9.99
C VAL A 71 -56.74 -1.81 8.64
N ALA A 72 -57.37 -2.28 7.56
CA ALA A 72 -57.26 -1.66 6.24
C ALA A 72 -57.78 -0.21 6.22
N ALA A 73 -58.89 0.08 6.91
CA ALA A 73 -59.43 1.43 7.02
C ALA A 73 -58.51 2.37 7.82
N LEU A 74 -57.90 1.89 8.91
CA LEU A 74 -56.93 2.66 9.70
C LEU A 74 -55.63 2.91 8.92
N LEU A 75 -55.08 1.87 8.27
CA LEU A 75 -53.91 2.01 7.39
C LEU A 75 -54.17 3.01 6.26
N LYS A 76 -55.36 2.97 5.63
CA LYS A 76 -55.76 3.96 4.61
C LYS A 76 -55.83 5.40 5.16
N ARG A 77 -56.19 5.58 6.43
CA ARG A 77 -56.16 6.90 7.10
C ARG A 77 -54.73 7.36 7.37
N ILE A 78 -53.85 6.50 7.91
CA ILE A 78 -52.44 6.81 8.16
C ILE A 78 -51.73 7.23 6.85
N HIS A 79 -51.79 6.38 5.82
CA HIS A 79 -51.14 6.65 4.53
C HIS A 79 -51.73 7.87 3.78
N SER A 80 -52.92 8.35 4.14
CA SER A 80 -53.50 9.57 3.56
C SER A 80 -52.82 10.87 4.00
N LYS A 81 -51.89 10.82 4.97
CA LYS A 81 -51.17 11.98 5.54
C LYS A 81 -52.08 13.12 6.04
N LYS A 82 -53.31 12.77 6.47
CA LYS A 82 -54.28 13.69 7.07
C LYS A 82 -54.16 13.83 8.59
N MET A 83 -53.28 13.05 9.22
CA MET A 83 -53.00 13.10 10.65
C MET A 83 -51.69 13.84 10.85
N ASP A 84 -51.63 14.74 11.85
CA ASP A 84 -50.39 15.41 12.25
C ASP A 84 -49.47 14.47 13.05
N ASP A 85 -48.21 14.86 13.21
CA ASP A 85 -47.20 14.04 13.92
C ASP A 85 -47.55 13.80 15.40
N ALA A 86 -48.33 14.65 16.06
CA ALA A 86 -48.76 14.44 17.45
C ALA A 86 -49.90 13.43 17.54
N GLN A 87 -50.84 13.43 16.59
CA GLN A 87 -51.84 12.37 16.41
C GLN A 87 -51.18 11.03 16.08
N LEU A 88 -50.16 11.03 15.20
CA LEU A 88 -49.38 9.84 14.88
C LEU A 88 -48.57 9.34 16.09
N GLN A 89 -47.97 10.23 16.88
CA GLN A 89 -47.23 9.88 18.09
C GLN A 89 -48.14 9.25 19.15
N LYS A 90 -49.32 9.84 19.40
CA LYS A 90 -50.32 9.25 20.30
C LYS A 90 -50.87 7.92 19.78
N LEU A 91 -50.96 7.76 18.45
CA LEU A 91 -51.34 6.48 17.85
C LEU A 91 -50.21 5.44 17.99
N LEU A 92 -48.94 5.85 17.91
CA LEU A 92 -47.79 4.98 18.15
C LEU A 92 -47.81 4.46 19.58
N GLU A 93 -47.93 5.34 20.58
CA GLU A 93 -48.04 4.98 22.00
C GLU A 93 -49.15 3.96 22.29
N LEU A 94 -50.28 4.05 21.56
CA LEU A 94 -51.41 3.12 21.69
C LEU A 94 -51.26 1.82 20.88
N THR A 95 -50.36 1.75 19.90
CA THR A 95 -50.24 0.60 18.97
C THR A 95 -48.90 -0.13 19.04
N PHE A 96 -47.85 0.48 19.61
CA PHE A 96 -46.54 -0.13 19.77
C PHE A 96 -46.55 -1.42 20.62
N PRO A 97 -47.32 -1.53 21.73
CA PRO A 97 -47.45 -2.80 22.47
C PRO A 97 -48.09 -3.97 21.69
N TYR A 98 -48.60 -3.70 20.48
CA TYR A 98 -49.20 -4.71 19.59
C TYR A 98 -48.27 -5.07 18.42
N LEU A 99 -47.01 -4.61 18.43
CA LEU A 99 -46.01 -4.88 17.39
C LEU A 99 -45.73 -6.38 17.18
N GLU A 100 -45.70 -7.17 18.26
CA GLU A 100 -45.51 -8.62 18.18
C GLU A 100 -46.69 -9.32 17.47
N MET A 101 -47.91 -8.81 17.61
CA MET A 101 -49.12 -9.47 17.10
C MET A 101 -49.22 -9.35 15.58
N ARG A 102 -49.14 -10.48 14.88
CA ARG A 102 -49.05 -10.56 13.41
C ARG A 102 -50.18 -9.81 12.69
N GLU A 103 -51.37 -9.81 13.27
CA GLU A 103 -52.60 -9.23 12.75
C GLU A 103 -52.62 -7.69 12.85
N LEU A 104 -51.90 -7.13 13.84
CA LEU A 104 -51.90 -5.70 14.17
C LEU A 104 -50.59 -4.99 13.81
N ARG A 105 -49.47 -5.73 13.75
CA ARG A 105 -48.09 -5.26 13.47
C ARG A 105 -47.96 -4.26 12.32
N ALA A 106 -48.80 -4.38 11.28
CA ALA A 106 -48.82 -3.44 10.16
C ALA A 106 -49.14 -2.00 10.58
N ILE A 107 -49.90 -1.79 11.65
CA ILE A 107 -50.30 -0.47 12.15
C ILE A 107 -49.11 0.31 12.73
N PRO A 108 -48.40 -0.13 13.79
CA PRO A 108 -47.27 0.61 14.32
C PRO A 108 -46.16 0.79 13.27
N ILE A 109 -45.91 -0.21 12.40
CA ILE A 109 -44.95 -0.07 11.29
C ILE A 109 -45.36 1.05 10.31
N ALA A 110 -46.64 1.14 9.94
CA ALA A 110 -47.13 2.22 9.08
C ALA A 110 -47.08 3.60 9.75
N VAL A 111 -47.30 3.67 11.07
CA VAL A 111 -47.15 4.92 11.85
C VAL A 111 -45.68 5.36 11.86
N LEU A 112 -44.76 4.48 12.25
CA LEU A 112 -43.31 4.71 12.25
C LEU A 112 -42.81 5.21 10.89
N ALA A 113 -43.29 4.61 9.79
CA ALA A 113 -42.93 4.98 8.42
C ALA A 113 -43.57 6.29 7.94
N THR A 114 -44.65 6.77 8.57
CA THR A 114 -45.39 7.97 8.16
C THR A 114 -45.00 9.21 8.96
N GLN A 115 -44.67 9.07 10.25
CA GLN A 115 -44.17 10.16 11.09
C GLN A 115 -42.96 10.86 10.46
N SER A 116 -42.81 12.17 10.66
CA SER A 116 -41.60 12.90 10.25
C SER A 116 -40.39 12.57 11.14
N SER A 117 -40.62 12.43 12.45
CA SER A 117 -39.66 12.09 13.48
C SER A 117 -40.25 11.06 14.45
N THR A 118 -39.41 10.20 15.01
CA THR A 118 -39.82 9.13 15.94
C THR A 118 -38.96 9.24 17.21
N PRO A 119 -39.52 9.20 18.44
CA PRO A 119 -38.74 9.27 19.66
C PRO A 119 -37.74 8.11 19.78
N ALA A 120 -36.53 8.40 20.27
CA ALA A 120 -35.43 7.45 20.32
C ALA A 120 -35.74 6.20 21.18
N SER A 121 -36.62 6.31 22.19
CA SER A 121 -37.02 5.18 23.05
C SER A 121 -37.65 4.04 22.24
N PHE A 122 -38.63 4.33 21.39
CA PHE A 122 -39.28 3.32 20.53
C PHE A 122 -38.32 2.72 19.51
N LEU A 123 -37.32 3.49 19.06
CA LEU A 123 -36.28 3.00 18.15
C LEU A 123 -35.26 2.11 18.87
N GLN A 124 -34.99 2.35 20.15
CA GLN A 124 -34.15 1.50 21.00
C GLN A 124 -34.86 0.18 21.34
N GLU A 125 -36.15 0.24 21.69
CA GLU A 125 -36.99 -0.94 21.99
C GLU A 125 -37.14 -1.87 20.77
N LEU A 126 -37.07 -1.33 19.55
CA LEU A 126 -36.98 -2.11 18.30
C LEU A 126 -35.63 -2.84 18.12
N CYS A 127 -34.57 -2.40 18.77
CA CYS A 127 -33.24 -3.02 18.71
C CYS A 127 -33.05 -4.14 19.75
N ASP A 128 -33.94 -4.24 20.74
CA ASP A 128 -33.87 -5.26 21.78
C ASP A 128 -33.97 -6.68 21.19
N HIS A 129 -33.38 -7.64 21.90
CA HIS A 129 -33.14 -9.00 21.42
C HIS A 129 -34.39 -9.67 20.85
N ASP A 130 -35.54 -9.47 21.49
CA ASP A 130 -36.79 -10.15 21.15
C ASP A 130 -37.47 -9.51 19.92
N ASN A 131 -37.29 -8.20 19.72
CA ASN A 131 -37.75 -7.46 18.54
C ASN A 131 -36.81 -7.60 17.33
N ARG A 132 -35.59 -8.11 17.51
CA ARG A 132 -34.54 -8.16 16.48
C ARG A 132 -34.96 -8.81 15.16
N ALA A 133 -35.80 -9.84 15.21
CA ALA A 133 -36.33 -10.51 14.01
C ALA A 133 -37.27 -9.62 13.17
N LEU A 134 -37.85 -8.57 13.76
CA LEU A 134 -38.74 -7.64 13.07
C LEU A 134 -37.97 -6.62 12.23
N LEU A 135 -36.71 -6.32 12.60
CA LEU A 135 -35.85 -5.34 11.93
C LEU A 135 -35.72 -5.61 10.43
N GLU A 136 -35.60 -6.87 10.01
CA GLU A 136 -35.49 -7.24 8.60
C GLU A 136 -36.70 -6.79 7.78
N HIS A 137 -37.89 -6.83 8.35
CA HIS A 137 -39.15 -6.49 7.69
C HIS A 137 -39.53 -4.99 7.81
N LEU A 138 -38.75 -4.17 8.52
CA LEU A 138 -39.06 -2.74 8.66
C LEU A 138 -38.83 -1.97 7.33
N PRO A 139 -39.69 -0.98 7.01
CA PRO A 139 -39.48 -0.07 5.89
C PRO A 139 -38.14 0.66 5.98
N LEU A 140 -37.50 0.88 4.84
CA LEU A 140 -36.15 1.45 4.74
C LEU A 140 -36.01 2.82 5.45
N LEU A 141 -37.05 3.66 5.42
CA LEU A 141 -37.04 4.95 6.13
C LEU A 141 -36.96 4.79 7.67
N VAL A 142 -37.59 3.74 8.22
CA VAL A 142 -37.51 3.40 9.65
C VAL A 142 -36.14 2.81 9.96
N LYS A 143 -35.63 1.90 9.11
CA LYS A 143 -34.27 1.35 9.24
C LYS A 143 -33.21 2.45 9.28
N ARG A 144 -33.29 3.48 8.41
CA ARG A 144 -32.38 4.64 8.44
C ARG A 144 -32.40 5.42 9.76
N ARG A 145 -33.55 5.52 10.45
CA ARG A 145 -33.64 6.15 11.78
C ARG A 145 -33.02 5.27 12.87
N ILE A 146 -33.23 3.96 12.80
CA ILE A 146 -32.60 2.99 13.70
C ILE A 146 -31.07 3.04 13.53
N TRP A 147 -30.57 3.00 12.30
CA TRP A 147 -29.14 3.05 12.01
C TRP A 147 -28.43 4.32 12.50
N ALA A 148 -29.11 5.46 12.56
CA ALA A 148 -28.57 6.68 13.16
C ALA A 148 -28.35 6.54 14.69
N ILE A 149 -29.33 5.99 15.41
CA ILE A 149 -29.22 5.80 16.87
C ILE A 149 -28.45 4.53 17.29
N ALA A 150 -28.36 3.54 16.41
CA ALA A 150 -27.77 2.23 16.65
C ALA A 150 -26.76 1.85 15.54
N PRO A 151 -25.54 2.43 15.56
CA PRO A 151 -24.49 2.14 14.57
C PRO A 151 -24.07 0.66 14.49
N HIS A 152 -24.40 -0.16 15.49
CA HIS A 152 -24.14 -1.61 15.46
C HIS A 152 -25.08 -2.34 14.47
N GLU A 153 -26.35 -1.97 14.37
CA GLU A 153 -27.26 -2.51 13.36
C GLU A 153 -26.94 -2.00 11.95
N LEU A 154 -26.43 -0.76 11.84
CA LEU A 154 -25.87 -0.28 10.58
C LEU A 154 -24.66 -1.13 10.17
N ARG A 155 -23.76 -1.41 11.12
CA ARG A 155 -22.56 -2.22 10.85
C ARG A 155 -22.88 -3.64 10.40
N VAL A 156 -23.89 -4.28 10.99
CA VAL A 156 -24.38 -5.60 10.57
C VAL A 156 -24.86 -5.58 9.11
N GLU A 157 -25.58 -4.55 8.68
CA GLU A 157 -26.06 -4.45 7.30
C GLU A 157 -24.93 -4.09 6.31
N VAL A 158 -24.04 -3.16 6.68
CA VAL A 158 -22.84 -2.80 5.90
C VAL A 158 -21.95 -4.02 5.67
N ASP A 159 -21.72 -4.85 6.70
CA ASP A 159 -20.89 -6.05 6.58
C ASP A 159 -21.49 -7.07 5.60
N LYS A 160 -22.82 -7.27 5.59
CA LYS A 160 -23.51 -8.11 4.58
C LYS A 160 -23.29 -7.56 3.16
N ILE A 161 -23.52 -6.26 2.96
CA ILE A 161 -23.43 -5.60 1.65
C ILE A 161 -21.99 -5.64 1.12
N VAL A 162 -20.99 -5.39 1.98
CA VAL A 162 -19.57 -5.46 1.61
C VAL A 162 -19.14 -6.89 1.27
N ALA A 163 -19.59 -7.90 2.03
CA ALA A 163 -19.34 -9.30 1.71
C ALA A 163 -19.98 -9.70 0.37
N ALA A 164 -21.22 -9.28 0.10
CA ALA A 164 -21.91 -9.51 -1.16
C ALA A 164 -21.20 -8.82 -2.35
N TYR A 165 -20.73 -7.58 -2.19
CA TYR A 165 -19.98 -6.86 -3.22
C TYR A 165 -18.65 -7.57 -3.53
N ILE A 166 -17.88 -7.93 -2.51
CA ILE A 166 -16.60 -8.65 -2.67
C ILE A 166 -16.82 -9.99 -3.38
N GLN A 167 -17.88 -10.73 -3.02
CA GLN A 167 -18.19 -12.00 -3.68
C GLN A 167 -18.65 -11.80 -5.13
N HIS A 168 -19.48 -10.78 -5.42
CA HIS A 168 -19.86 -10.39 -6.78
C HIS A 168 -18.62 -10.08 -7.64
N LYS A 169 -17.65 -9.31 -7.11
CA LYS A 169 -16.38 -9.01 -7.80
C LYS A 169 -15.47 -10.23 -7.97
N ARG A 170 -15.39 -11.12 -6.97
CA ARG A 170 -14.65 -12.40 -7.09
C ARG A 170 -15.24 -13.30 -8.17
N VAL A 171 -16.56 -13.42 -8.27
CA VAL A 171 -17.22 -14.21 -9.33
C VAL A 171 -16.90 -13.65 -10.71
N LEU A 172 -16.95 -12.32 -10.90
CA LEU A 172 -16.58 -11.69 -12.18
C LEU A 172 -15.10 -11.94 -12.57
N LEU A 173 -14.17 -11.94 -11.60
CA LEU A 173 -12.76 -12.29 -11.86
C LEU A 173 -12.55 -13.73 -12.31
N LEU A 174 -13.29 -14.69 -11.73
CA LEU A 174 -13.16 -16.11 -12.08
C LEU A 174 -13.61 -16.44 -13.52
N HIS A 175 -14.30 -15.50 -14.19
CA HIS A 175 -14.67 -15.62 -15.60
C HIS A 175 -13.71 -14.86 -16.55
N ALA A 176 -12.63 -14.24 -16.01
CA ALA A 176 -11.79 -13.31 -16.77
C ALA A 176 -10.43 -13.89 -17.22
N SER A 177 -9.74 -14.68 -16.39
CA SER A 177 -8.41 -15.25 -16.71
C SER A 177 -7.97 -16.36 -15.74
N ASP A 178 -6.95 -17.14 -16.11
CA ASP A 178 -6.44 -18.28 -15.35
C ASP A 178 -5.61 -17.90 -14.09
N ASP A 179 -5.08 -16.68 -14.00
CA ASP A 179 -4.47 -16.10 -12.77
C ASP A 179 -5.01 -14.67 -12.57
N PRO A 180 -6.24 -14.52 -12.03
CA PRO A 180 -7.00 -13.28 -12.14
C PRO A 180 -6.60 -12.23 -11.10
N THR A 181 -6.08 -11.09 -11.54
CA THR A 181 -5.72 -9.97 -10.65
C THR A 181 -6.87 -8.96 -10.50
N PRO A 182 -6.87 -8.10 -9.46
CA PRO A 182 -7.87 -7.04 -9.33
C PRO A 182 -7.93 -6.03 -10.49
N PHE A 183 -6.91 -5.99 -11.36
CA PHE A 183 -6.88 -5.11 -12.53
C PHE A 183 -7.69 -5.67 -13.72
N ASP A 184 -7.78 -7.00 -13.83
CA ASP A 184 -8.37 -7.67 -15.00
C ASP A 184 -9.89 -7.54 -15.06
N LEU A 185 -10.54 -7.33 -13.91
CA LEU A 185 -11.98 -7.03 -13.75
C LEU A 185 -12.47 -5.83 -14.59
N HIS A 186 -11.54 -4.99 -15.06
CA HIS A 186 -11.82 -3.74 -15.78
C HIS A 186 -11.03 -3.61 -17.10
N VAL A 187 -10.42 -4.71 -17.56
CA VAL A 187 -9.74 -4.83 -18.87
C VAL A 187 -10.58 -5.75 -19.76
N SER A 188 -10.68 -5.48 -21.07
CA SER A 188 -11.60 -6.24 -21.94
C SER A 188 -11.11 -7.67 -22.18
N THR A 189 -11.94 -8.64 -21.76
CA THR A 189 -11.69 -10.08 -21.84
C THR A 189 -12.20 -10.66 -23.17
N GLY A 190 -11.39 -10.56 -24.22
CA GLY A 190 -11.52 -11.37 -25.44
C GLY A 190 -12.72 -11.11 -26.38
N GLY A 191 -13.70 -10.30 -25.98
CA GLY A 191 -14.88 -9.97 -26.80
C GLY A 191 -14.75 -8.68 -27.62
N HIS A 192 -15.49 -8.56 -28.72
CA HIS A 192 -15.53 -7.36 -29.59
C HIS A 192 -16.30 -6.16 -28.99
N HIS A 193 -16.48 -6.12 -27.66
CA HIS A 193 -17.15 -5.02 -26.97
C HIS A 193 -16.14 -4.19 -26.15
N PRO A 194 -16.24 -2.85 -26.18
CA PRO A 194 -15.45 -2.01 -25.29
C PRO A 194 -15.86 -2.31 -23.83
N PRO A 195 -14.94 -2.19 -22.86
CA PRO A 195 -15.29 -2.33 -21.45
C PRO A 195 -16.33 -1.26 -21.07
N PRO A 196 -17.35 -1.59 -20.25
CA PRO A 196 -18.46 -0.70 -19.94
C PRO A 196 -17.95 0.62 -19.34
N SER A 197 -18.68 1.71 -19.58
CA SER A 197 -18.25 3.00 -19.02
C SER A 197 -18.28 2.96 -17.48
N PRO A 198 -17.52 3.85 -16.80
CA PRO A 198 -17.57 3.94 -15.34
C PRO A 198 -18.98 4.18 -14.81
N GLU A 199 -19.82 4.87 -15.58
CA GLU A 199 -21.22 5.13 -15.22
C GLU A 199 -22.10 3.90 -15.42
N ASP A 200 -21.95 3.18 -16.53
CA ASP A 200 -22.75 1.98 -16.81
C ASP A 200 -22.43 0.87 -15.80
N ARG A 201 -21.14 0.69 -15.48
CA ARG A 201 -20.68 -0.23 -14.43
C ARG A 201 -21.28 0.12 -13.06
N ARG A 202 -21.46 1.40 -12.75
CA ARG A 202 -22.05 1.89 -11.50
C ARG A 202 -23.58 1.75 -11.48
N LYS A 203 -24.26 2.00 -12.59
CA LYS A 203 -25.74 1.92 -12.73
C LYS A 203 -26.29 0.48 -12.73
N HIS A 204 -25.52 -0.50 -13.21
CA HIS A 204 -25.98 -1.89 -13.37
C HIS A 204 -25.51 -2.85 -12.26
N ASP A 205 -24.85 -2.37 -11.20
CA ASP A 205 -24.46 -3.22 -10.07
C ASP A 205 -25.55 -3.22 -8.98
N PRO A 206 -26.24 -4.34 -8.75
CA PRO A 206 -27.35 -4.39 -7.79
C PRO A 206 -26.89 -4.20 -6.34
N VAL A 207 -25.63 -4.50 -6.02
CA VAL A 207 -25.10 -4.34 -4.67
C VAL A 207 -24.77 -2.87 -4.41
N LEU A 208 -24.26 -2.14 -5.41
CA LEU A 208 -24.09 -0.68 -5.31
C LEU A 208 -25.43 0.02 -5.14
N ALA A 209 -26.43 -0.32 -5.96
CA ALA A 209 -27.77 0.25 -5.87
C ALA A 209 -28.38 0.04 -4.46
N THR A 210 -28.30 -1.19 -3.94
CA THR A 210 -28.74 -1.52 -2.57
C THR A 210 -28.02 -0.67 -1.52
N PHE A 211 -26.72 -0.41 -1.68
CA PHE A 211 -25.93 0.37 -0.72
C PHE A 211 -26.22 1.88 -0.79
N THR A 212 -26.42 2.43 -1.98
CA THR A 212 -26.83 3.84 -2.15
C THR A 212 -28.26 4.05 -1.65
N ASP A 213 -29.17 3.11 -1.90
CA ASP A 213 -30.52 3.12 -1.33
C ASP A 213 -30.48 3.01 0.20
N MET A 214 -29.59 2.19 0.77
CA MET A 214 -29.42 2.09 2.22
C MET A 214 -29.14 3.47 2.85
N ILE A 215 -28.19 4.22 2.28
CA ILE A 215 -27.76 5.54 2.77
C ILE A 215 -28.81 6.63 2.47
N GLY A 216 -29.32 6.69 1.24
CA GLY A 216 -30.12 7.81 0.74
C GLY A 216 -29.41 9.16 0.88
N ASP A 217 -30.16 10.21 1.22
CA ASP A 217 -29.64 11.58 1.47
C ASP A 217 -29.11 11.82 2.89
N SER A 218 -28.86 10.76 3.69
CA SER A 218 -28.41 10.93 5.08
C SER A 218 -26.89 11.12 5.17
N ALA A 219 -26.47 12.35 5.50
CA ALA A 219 -25.06 12.71 5.66
C ALA A 219 -24.38 11.93 6.80
N GLU A 220 -25.11 11.66 7.87
CA GLU A 220 -24.64 10.87 9.00
C GLU A 220 -24.38 9.42 8.59
N LEU A 221 -25.35 8.77 7.94
CA LEU A 221 -25.18 7.39 7.46
C LEU A 221 -24.06 7.28 6.41
N TYR A 222 -23.90 8.29 5.54
CA TYR A 222 -22.83 8.34 4.55
C TYR A 222 -21.43 8.35 5.20
N ILE A 223 -21.23 9.20 6.21
CA ILE A 223 -19.96 9.30 6.94
C ILE A 223 -19.71 8.02 7.74
N GLN A 224 -20.71 7.52 8.50
CA GLN A 224 -20.60 6.25 9.23
C GLN A 224 -20.25 5.09 8.29
N CYS A 225 -20.83 5.02 7.08
CA CYS A 225 -20.50 3.99 6.09
C CYS A 225 -19.04 4.09 5.61
N ILE A 226 -18.51 5.29 5.36
CA ILE A 226 -17.09 5.47 4.98
C ILE A 226 -16.16 5.02 6.12
N ASP A 227 -16.48 5.39 7.36
CA ASP A 227 -15.71 4.96 8.54
C ASP A 227 -15.73 3.42 8.72
N MET A 228 -16.86 2.78 8.43
CA MET A 228 -16.98 1.32 8.42
C MET A 228 -16.17 0.69 7.28
N LEU A 229 -16.20 1.23 6.05
CA LEU A 229 -15.34 0.75 4.95
C LEU A 229 -13.84 0.82 5.31
N ARG A 230 -13.41 1.93 5.92
CA ARG A 230 -12.04 2.11 6.44
C ARG A 230 -11.72 1.06 7.52
N THR A 231 -12.66 0.78 8.41
CA THR A 231 -12.52 -0.22 9.49
C THR A 231 -12.41 -1.65 8.96
N ILE A 232 -13.16 -2.02 7.92
CA ILE A 232 -13.05 -3.33 7.27
C ILE A 232 -11.68 -3.45 6.55
N ALA A 233 -11.21 -2.39 5.88
CA ALA A 233 -9.86 -2.36 5.29
C ALA A 233 -8.72 -2.43 6.34
N ALA A 234 -8.96 -2.00 7.58
CA ALA A 234 -8.06 -2.18 8.72
C ALA A 234 -8.00 -3.65 9.17
N SER A 235 -9.18 -4.26 9.40
CA SER A 235 -9.31 -5.64 9.89
C SER A 235 -8.65 -6.65 8.96
N GLY A 236 -8.70 -6.39 7.65
CA GLY A 236 -8.07 -7.21 6.62
C GLY A 236 -8.72 -8.57 6.37
N ALA A 237 -9.84 -8.85 7.03
CA ALA A 237 -10.70 -10.00 6.77
C ALA A 237 -11.95 -9.56 5.97
N VAL A 238 -12.50 -10.46 5.14
CA VAL A 238 -13.81 -10.22 4.53
C VAL A 238 -14.88 -10.45 5.62
N PRO A 239 -15.88 -9.57 5.79
CA PRO A 239 -16.94 -9.80 6.77
C PRO A 239 -17.63 -11.16 6.55
N GLY A 240 -17.88 -11.90 7.63
CA GLY A 240 -18.45 -13.24 7.58
C GLY A 240 -17.50 -14.38 7.15
N THR A 241 -16.20 -14.11 6.98
CA THR A 241 -15.19 -15.17 6.72
C THR A 241 -14.32 -15.46 7.94
N ASP A 242 -13.80 -16.70 8.04
CA ASP A 242 -12.96 -17.13 9.16
C ASP A 242 -11.59 -16.44 9.13
N PRO A 243 -11.22 -15.64 10.16
CA PRO A 243 -9.94 -14.93 10.22
C PRO A 243 -8.70 -15.82 10.01
N SER A 244 -8.76 -17.10 10.38
CA SER A 244 -7.65 -18.06 10.25
C SER A 244 -7.27 -18.39 8.79
N THR A 245 -8.20 -18.19 7.85
CA THR A 245 -8.01 -18.51 6.43
C THR A 245 -7.36 -17.40 5.60
N THR A 246 -7.14 -16.22 6.19
CA THR A 246 -6.81 -14.99 5.47
C THR A 246 -5.41 -15.02 4.81
N ASN A 247 -5.32 -15.26 3.50
CA ASN A 247 -4.06 -15.23 2.78
C ASN A 247 -3.53 -13.78 2.63
N ALA A 248 -2.21 -13.61 2.54
CA ALA A 248 -1.61 -12.33 2.16
C ALA A 248 -2.09 -11.84 0.78
N LYS A 249 -2.43 -12.78 -0.14
CA LYS A 249 -3.10 -12.46 -1.41
C LYS A 249 -4.51 -11.88 -1.21
N ASP A 250 -5.35 -12.45 -0.33
CA ASP A 250 -6.74 -12.01 -0.14
C ASP A 250 -6.87 -10.54 0.27
N TYR A 251 -5.95 -10.06 1.11
CA TYR A 251 -5.90 -8.66 1.52
C TYR A 251 -5.74 -7.70 0.33
N VAL A 252 -5.10 -8.11 -0.77
CA VAL A 252 -4.92 -7.28 -1.98
C VAL A 252 -6.25 -7.09 -2.72
N TYR A 253 -7.05 -8.16 -2.84
CA TYR A 253 -8.39 -8.10 -3.43
C TYR A 253 -9.33 -7.28 -2.53
N LEU A 254 -9.33 -7.55 -1.22
CA LEU A 254 -10.13 -6.81 -0.22
C LEU A 254 -9.82 -5.30 -0.27
N ALA A 255 -8.55 -4.91 -0.18
CA ALA A 255 -8.11 -3.52 -0.23
C ALA A 255 -8.53 -2.82 -1.54
N SER A 256 -8.36 -3.51 -2.67
CA SER A 256 -8.72 -2.97 -3.98
C SER A 256 -10.24 -2.79 -4.14
N PHE A 257 -11.02 -3.80 -3.76
CA PHE A 257 -12.48 -3.76 -3.89
C PHE A 257 -13.15 -2.78 -2.92
N ILE A 258 -12.63 -2.61 -1.70
CA ILE A 258 -13.12 -1.53 -0.81
C ILE A 258 -12.76 -0.16 -1.40
N GLY A 259 -11.57 0.00 -2.00
CA GLY A 259 -11.20 1.24 -2.71
C GLY A 259 -12.15 1.58 -3.86
N THR A 260 -12.45 0.60 -4.73
CA THR A 260 -13.42 0.76 -5.83
C THR A 260 -14.84 1.02 -5.29
N LEU A 261 -15.29 0.30 -4.24
CA LEU A 261 -16.59 0.52 -3.59
C LEU A 261 -16.71 1.94 -3.01
N ARG A 262 -15.66 2.44 -2.36
CA ARG A 262 -15.58 3.81 -1.82
C ARG A 262 -15.74 4.83 -2.96
N ASN A 263 -15.00 4.65 -4.06
CA ASN A 263 -15.12 5.52 -5.24
C ASN A 263 -16.51 5.41 -5.90
N ASP A 264 -17.07 4.21 -5.99
CA ASP A 264 -18.37 3.96 -6.63
C ASP A 264 -19.50 4.67 -5.91
N VAL A 265 -19.58 4.53 -4.58
CA VAL A 265 -20.62 5.17 -3.75
C VAL A 265 -20.53 6.70 -3.82
N ALA A 266 -19.32 7.26 -3.72
CA ALA A 266 -19.13 8.71 -3.79
C ALA A 266 -19.54 9.30 -5.15
N ASN A 267 -19.19 8.61 -6.24
CA ASN A 267 -19.57 9.06 -7.57
C ASN A 267 -21.07 8.84 -7.86
N LEU A 268 -21.68 7.75 -7.37
CA LEU A 268 -23.13 7.55 -7.48
C LEU A 268 -23.91 8.63 -6.71
N GLN A 269 -23.58 8.88 -5.44
CA GLN A 269 -24.28 9.89 -4.64
C GLN A 269 -24.18 11.31 -5.25
N ARG A 270 -23.05 11.62 -5.90
CA ARG A 270 -22.89 12.86 -6.69
C ARG A 270 -23.69 12.83 -8.00
N ASP A 271 -23.67 11.73 -8.74
CA ASP A 271 -24.33 11.60 -10.05
C ASP A 271 -25.88 11.53 -9.89
N HIS A 272 -26.38 11.14 -8.71
CA HIS A 272 -27.79 11.31 -8.28
C HIS A 272 -28.12 12.73 -7.78
N ALA A 273 -27.16 13.67 -7.83
CA ALA A 273 -27.31 15.07 -7.39
C ALA A 273 -27.75 15.27 -5.92
N THR A 274 -27.46 14.30 -5.04
CA THR A 274 -27.79 14.41 -3.60
C THR A 274 -27.02 15.54 -2.91
N PRO A 275 -27.51 16.09 -1.78
CA PRO A 275 -26.77 17.06 -0.98
C PRO A 275 -25.43 16.52 -0.42
N LEU A 276 -25.25 15.19 -0.43
CA LEU A 276 -24.07 14.50 0.11
C LEU A 276 -22.78 14.77 -0.67
N GLY A 277 -22.88 15.22 -1.93
CA GLY A 277 -21.71 15.59 -2.74
C GLY A 277 -20.82 16.70 -2.14
N ARG A 278 -21.25 17.35 -1.05
CA ARG A 278 -20.47 18.34 -0.27
C ARG A 278 -20.11 17.90 1.15
N THR A 279 -20.68 16.81 1.67
CA THR A 279 -20.37 16.33 3.03
C THR A 279 -19.11 15.47 3.05
N ASP A 280 -18.72 14.91 1.91
CA ASP A 280 -17.47 14.18 1.75
C ASP A 280 -16.26 15.13 1.69
N PRO A 281 -15.30 15.05 2.61
CA PRO A 281 -14.10 15.90 2.57
C PRO A 281 -13.26 15.63 1.31
N LEU A 282 -13.33 14.44 0.72
CA LEU A 282 -12.58 14.07 -0.49
C LEU A 282 -13.39 14.25 -1.79
N HIS A 283 -14.56 14.90 -1.77
CA HIS A 283 -15.42 15.08 -2.96
C HIS A 283 -14.65 15.60 -4.19
N LYS A 284 -13.83 16.65 -4.03
CA LYS A 284 -13.04 17.22 -5.13
C LYS A 284 -11.95 16.25 -5.62
N PHE A 285 -11.28 15.56 -4.69
CA PHE A 285 -10.23 14.59 -5.00
C PHE A 285 -10.80 13.44 -5.84
N ILE A 286 -11.94 12.87 -5.43
CA ILE A 286 -12.64 11.80 -6.14
C ILE A 286 -13.22 12.30 -7.48
N TRP A 287 -13.72 13.54 -7.55
CA TRP A 287 -14.20 14.13 -8.80
C TRP A 287 -13.08 14.29 -9.85
N ILE A 288 -11.88 14.74 -9.45
CA ILE A 288 -10.71 14.79 -10.35
C ILE A 288 -10.36 13.39 -10.87
N LEU A 289 -10.39 12.37 -9.99
CA LEU A 289 -10.11 10.99 -10.37
C LEU A 289 -11.17 10.40 -11.31
N ASP A 290 -12.47 10.57 -11.04
CA ASP A 290 -13.55 10.10 -11.93
C ASP A 290 -13.54 10.82 -13.29
N HIS A 291 -13.22 12.12 -13.32
CA HIS A 291 -12.98 12.86 -14.56
C HIS A 291 -11.81 12.27 -15.36
N ALA A 292 -10.69 11.97 -14.69
CA ALA A 292 -9.54 11.34 -15.31
C ALA A 292 -9.81 9.91 -15.79
N VAL A 293 -10.65 9.15 -15.06
CA VAL A 293 -11.10 7.82 -15.47
C VAL A 293 -11.99 7.90 -16.71
N LYS A 294 -12.99 8.81 -16.73
CA LYS A 294 -13.87 9.03 -17.90
C LYS A 294 -13.08 9.47 -19.14
N ARG A 295 -12.06 10.32 -18.99
CA ARG A 295 -11.16 10.75 -20.10
C ARG A 295 -9.99 9.79 -20.37
N ARG A 296 -9.81 8.73 -19.58
CA ARG A 296 -8.61 7.85 -19.58
C ARG A 296 -7.28 8.63 -19.53
N GLY A 297 -7.28 9.77 -18.86
CA GLY A 297 -6.16 10.71 -18.87
C GLY A 297 -6.29 11.87 -17.90
N MET A 298 -5.14 12.44 -17.53
CA MET A 298 -4.99 13.47 -16.52
C MET A 298 -3.94 14.49 -17.01
N GLU A 299 -4.09 15.75 -16.64
CA GLU A 299 -3.19 16.84 -17.00
C GLU A 299 -2.37 17.30 -15.77
N ARG A 300 -1.31 18.10 -15.96
CA ARG A 300 -0.46 18.56 -14.85
C ARG A 300 -1.24 19.36 -13.79
N SER A 301 -2.19 20.18 -14.22
CA SER A 301 -3.19 20.86 -13.37
C SER A 301 -3.86 19.89 -12.39
N HIS A 302 -4.48 18.83 -12.90
CA HIS A 302 -5.18 17.81 -12.13
C HIS A 302 -4.26 17.07 -11.14
N VAL A 303 -3.02 16.74 -11.53
CA VAL A 303 -2.03 16.12 -10.62
C VAL A 303 -1.64 17.09 -9.49
N THR A 304 -1.36 18.35 -9.83
CA THR A 304 -1.08 19.39 -8.83
C THR A 304 -2.25 19.56 -7.86
N GLU A 305 -3.51 19.60 -8.31
CA GLU A 305 -4.67 19.70 -7.42
C GLU A 305 -4.80 18.51 -6.47
N LEU A 306 -4.58 17.28 -6.96
CA LEU A 306 -4.58 16.07 -6.11
C LEU A 306 -3.47 16.14 -5.04
N LEU A 307 -2.26 16.57 -5.42
CA LEU A 307 -1.15 16.74 -4.49
C LEU A 307 -1.35 17.90 -3.51
N LEU A 308 -2.04 18.97 -3.89
CA LEU A 308 -2.38 20.07 -2.97
C LEU A 308 -3.40 19.63 -1.90
N VAL A 309 -4.30 18.69 -2.20
CA VAL A 309 -5.11 18.02 -1.17
C VAL A 309 -4.21 17.25 -0.21
N VAL A 310 -3.24 16.49 -0.71
CA VAL A 310 -2.27 15.74 0.14
C VAL A 310 -1.40 16.69 0.99
N ARG A 311 -0.97 17.84 0.43
CA ARG A 311 -0.22 18.89 1.15
C ARG A 311 -1.04 19.48 2.30
N LYS A 312 -2.36 19.71 2.11
CA LYS A 312 -3.28 20.16 3.16
C LYS A 312 -3.44 19.16 4.32
N LEU A 313 -3.13 17.87 4.11
CA LEU A 313 -3.17 16.84 5.16
C LEU A 313 -1.82 16.67 5.88
N ARG A 314 -0.77 17.40 5.53
CA ARG A 314 0.56 17.29 6.14
C ARG A 314 0.63 18.17 7.39
N LEU A 315 0.79 17.54 8.56
CA LEU A 315 0.76 18.20 9.87
C LEU A 315 2.14 18.73 10.27
N ARG A 316 3.19 17.95 10.05
CA ARG A 316 4.58 18.33 10.36
C ARG A 316 5.60 17.55 9.53
N ASP A 317 6.78 18.13 9.37
CA ASP A 317 7.96 17.42 8.87
C ASP A 317 8.29 16.24 9.80
N LEU A 318 8.77 15.13 9.22
CA LEU A 318 9.43 14.09 10.03
C LEU A 318 10.70 14.68 10.67
N PRO A 319 11.10 14.23 11.88
CA PRO A 319 12.42 14.53 12.41
C PRO A 319 13.48 14.14 11.38
N ARG A 320 14.23 15.12 10.87
CA ARG A 320 15.36 14.83 9.99
C ARG A 320 16.33 13.95 10.74
N LYS A 321 16.97 13.03 10.03
CA LYS A 321 18.19 12.45 10.55
C LYS A 321 19.32 13.45 10.34
N ASP A 322 20.17 13.55 11.34
CA ASP A 322 21.47 14.23 11.27
C ASP A 322 22.30 13.53 10.17
N ASP A 323 23.33 14.18 9.63
CA ASP A 323 24.21 13.53 8.63
C ASP A 323 24.91 12.28 9.21
N ASP A 324 25.10 12.23 10.53
CA ASP A 324 25.57 11.06 11.31
C ASP A 324 24.49 9.99 11.56
N GLY A 325 23.27 10.15 11.05
CA GLY A 325 22.17 9.18 11.13
C GLY A 325 21.37 9.17 12.45
N ASN A 326 21.74 10.02 13.42
CA ASN A 326 20.99 10.30 14.65
C ASN A 326 19.63 10.96 14.37
N MET A 327 18.73 10.99 15.36
CA MET A 327 17.42 11.63 15.26
C MET A 327 17.49 13.07 15.77
N ALA A 328 17.15 14.05 14.91
CA ALA A 328 17.02 15.45 15.35
C ALA A 328 15.96 15.55 16.47
N LEU A 329 16.37 16.12 17.61
CA LEU A 329 15.53 16.21 18.80
C LEU A 329 14.38 17.23 18.60
N PRO A 330 13.19 16.98 19.20
CA PRO A 330 12.06 17.90 19.09
C PRO A 330 12.35 19.27 19.73
N PRO A 331 11.64 20.34 19.32
CA PRO A 331 11.81 21.67 19.88
C PRO A 331 11.52 21.66 21.39
N PRO A 332 12.31 22.39 22.21
CA PRO A 332 12.14 22.41 23.66
C PRO A 332 10.87 23.17 24.08
N VAL A 333 10.23 22.71 25.16
CA VAL A 333 9.05 23.37 25.75
C VAL A 333 9.35 24.86 26.04
N PRO A 334 8.45 25.81 25.69
CA PRO A 334 8.67 27.23 25.95
C PRO A 334 8.94 27.55 27.42
N LYS A 335 10.12 28.14 27.68
CA LYS A 335 10.61 28.53 29.02
C LYS A 335 9.59 29.33 29.83
N GLU A 336 8.84 30.22 29.18
CA GLU A 336 7.79 31.00 29.85
C GLU A 336 6.66 30.15 30.44
N THR A 337 6.26 29.07 29.76
CA THR A 337 5.18 28.19 30.22
C THR A 337 5.59 27.44 31.49
N LEU A 338 6.86 26.99 31.54
CA LEU A 338 7.43 26.38 32.73
C LEU A 338 7.60 27.40 33.87
N LEU A 339 8.05 28.62 33.60
CA LEU A 339 8.12 29.68 34.62
C LEU A 339 6.73 29.99 35.22
N LYS A 340 5.68 30.08 34.38
CA LYS A 340 4.30 30.30 34.83
C LYS A 340 3.80 29.19 35.76
N LEU A 341 4.20 27.93 35.55
CA LEU A 341 3.91 26.82 36.48
C LEU A 341 4.67 26.93 37.80
N VAL A 342 5.96 27.30 37.76
CA VAL A 342 6.78 27.53 38.98
C VAL A 342 6.26 28.72 39.80
N ASP A 343 5.76 29.78 39.14
CA ASP A 343 5.12 30.91 39.81
C ASP A 343 3.79 30.53 40.47
N GLN A 344 2.98 29.67 39.83
CA GLN A 344 1.75 29.14 40.42
C GLN A 344 2.04 28.27 41.65
N LEU A 345 3.07 27.42 41.59
CA LEU A 345 3.51 26.58 42.70
C LEU A 345 4.04 27.41 43.88
N ALA A 346 4.95 28.35 43.62
CA ALA A 346 5.47 29.27 44.63
C ALA A 346 4.36 30.08 45.31
N LYS A 347 3.30 30.46 44.57
CA LYS A 347 2.15 31.18 45.12
C LYS A 347 1.22 30.31 45.97
N ALA A 348 1.16 29.00 45.71
CA ALA A 348 0.32 28.08 46.48
C ALA A 348 0.99 27.50 47.72
N ASP A 349 2.33 27.50 47.79
CA ASP A 349 3.10 27.29 49.03
C ASP A 349 3.05 28.55 49.91
N SER A 350 1.87 28.81 50.47
CA SER A 350 1.61 29.96 51.35
C SER A 350 2.47 30.04 52.62
N ARG A 351 3.18 28.95 52.95
CA ARG A 351 4.03 28.82 54.15
C ARG A 351 5.52 28.79 53.83
N ARG A 352 5.91 28.84 52.55
CA ARG A 352 7.29 28.69 52.07
C ARG A 352 7.98 27.40 52.54
N ILE A 353 7.22 26.31 52.68
CA ILE A 353 7.75 25.00 53.11
C ILE A 353 8.69 24.38 52.07
N PHE A 354 8.50 24.71 50.79
CA PHE A 354 9.23 24.15 49.65
C PHE A 354 9.96 25.24 48.84
N ALA A 355 9.96 26.48 49.33
CA ALA A 355 10.38 27.65 48.55
C ALA A 355 11.89 27.67 48.25
N ASP A 356 12.69 27.20 49.20
CA ASP A 356 14.16 27.24 49.23
C ASP A 356 14.68 25.85 49.69
N PRO A 357 15.96 25.49 49.52
CA PRO A 357 16.49 24.19 49.91
C PRO A 357 16.31 23.89 51.41
N VAL A 358 16.11 22.61 51.75
CA VAL A 358 16.13 22.15 53.15
C VAL A 358 17.54 22.35 53.73
N PRO A 359 17.72 22.99 54.90
CA PRO A 359 19.04 23.26 55.44
C PRO A 359 19.72 22.02 56.05
N ASP A 360 21.06 22.06 56.11
CA ASP A 360 21.90 20.97 56.62
C ASP A 360 21.71 20.68 58.13
N ASP A 361 21.00 21.53 58.87
CA ASP A 361 20.72 21.35 60.31
C ASP A 361 19.51 20.44 60.62
N VAL A 362 18.80 19.98 59.59
CA VAL A 362 17.69 19.03 59.72
C VAL A 362 18.24 17.60 59.90
N GLU A 363 18.26 17.15 61.17
CA GLU A 363 18.83 15.87 61.63
C GLU A 363 18.48 14.66 60.73
N GLY A 364 19.48 14.11 60.04
CA GLY A 364 19.34 12.92 59.20
C GLY A 364 18.65 13.12 57.85
N TYR A 365 18.30 14.35 57.45
CA TYR A 365 17.58 14.60 56.19
C TYR A 365 18.34 14.08 54.96
N HIS A 366 19.64 14.37 54.88
CA HIS A 366 20.49 13.99 53.74
C HIS A 366 20.93 12.51 53.77
N ASP A 367 20.79 11.81 54.90
CA ASP A 367 20.96 10.36 54.99
C ASP A 367 19.74 9.61 54.40
N VAL A 368 18.56 10.24 54.41
CA VAL A 368 17.30 9.69 53.89
C VAL A 368 16.99 10.15 52.46
N ILE A 369 17.28 11.42 52.13
CA ILE A 369 16.92 12.06 50.85
C ILE A 369 18.17 12.28 50.00
N THR A 370 18.41 11.33 49.09
CA THR A 370 19.59 11.30 48.20
C THR A 370 19.57 12.34 47.06
N HIS A 371 18.39 12.86 46.71
CA HIS A 371 18.19 13.80 45.60
C HIS A 371 17.30 14.97 46.05
N PRO A 372 17.81 15.92 46.86
CA PRO A 372 17.03 17.07 47.31
C PRO A 372 16.56 17.95 46.14
N MET A 373 15.39 18.56 46.29
CA MET A 373 14.77 19.44 45.28
C MET A 373 13.78 20.39 45.95
N ASP A 374 13.77 21.64 45.50
CA ASP A 374 12.94 22.74 46.00
C ASP A 374 12.50 23.67 44.85
N ILE A 375 11.61 24.62 45.15
CA ILE A 375 11.02 25.54 44.15
C ILE A 375 12.06 26.53 43.58
N SER A 376 13.07 26.95 44.35
CA SER A 376 14.14 27.83 43.86
C SER A 376 15.08 27.10 42.89
N THR A 377 15.47 25.85 43.20
CA THR A 377 16.26 24.99 42.32
C THR A 377 15.46 24.61 41.05
N LEU A 378 14.17 24.27 41.19
CA LEU A 378 13.27 24.05 40.05
C LEU A 378 13.18 25.29 39.15
N ARG A 379 13.10 26.50 39.73
CA ARG A 379 13.13 27.77 38.98
C ARG A 379 14.46 27.97 38.25
N LEU A 380 15.59 27.72 38.90
CA LEU A 380 16.92 27.84 38.31
C LEU A 380 17.11 26.87 37.13
N HIS A 381 16.65 25.62 37.27
CA HIS A 381 16.65 24.64 36.19
C HIS A 381 15.81 25.08 34.97
N VAL A 382 14.63 25.68 35.18
CA VAL A 382 13.85 26.30 34.08
C VAL A 382 14.59 27.48 33.46
N GLN A 383 15.21 28.34 34.28
CA GLN A 383 15.96 29.49 33.79
C GLN A 383 17.16 29.08 32.92
N ASN A 384 17.84 28.00 33.29
CA ASN A 384 18.99 27.44 32.60
C ASN A 384 18.62 26.45 31.46
N LEU A 385 17.35 26.37 31.06
CA LEU A 385 16.85 25.53 29.96
C LEU A 385 17.14 24.02 30.13
N LYS A 386 17.24 23.52 31.38
CA LYS A 386 17.48 22.09 31.69
C LYS A 386 16.39 21.18 31.12
N TYR A 387 15.14 21.63 31.15
CA TYR A 387 13.97 20.85 30.74
C TYR A 387 13.64 21.05 29.27
N ARG A 388 13.73 19.98 28.46
CA ARG A 388 13.26 19.99 27.07
C ARG A 388 11.81 19.51 26.91
N THR A 389 11.29 18.72 27.86
CA THR A 389 9.92 18.16 27.85
C THR A 389 9.18 18.51 29.14
N PHE A 390 7.85 18.45 29.10
CA PHE A 390 7.01 18.59 30.31
C PHE A 390 7.30 17.47 31.33
N ASP A 391 7.58 16.24 30.89
CA ASP A 391 7.89 15.12 31.78
C ASP A 391 9.15 15.34 32.61
N ALA A 392 10.20 15.92 31.99
CA ALA A 392 11.45 16.22 32.70
C ALA A 392 11.26 17.30 33.77
N PHE A 393 10.42 18.31 33.50
CA PHE A 393 10.00 19.30 34.49
C PHE A 393 9.12 18.66 35.59
N ALA A 394 8.19 17.79 35.20
CA ALA A 394 7.29 17.10 36.10
C ALA A 394 7.98 16.06 37.01
N ALA A 395 9.15 15.56 36.63
CA ALA A 395 9.99 14.71 37.47
C ALA A 395 10.57 15.52 38.64
N ASP A 396 11.35 16.56 38.37
CA ASP A 396 11.92 17.44 39.41
C ASP A 396 10.80 18.11 40.24
N MET A 397 9.67 18.50 39.62
CA MET A 397 8.53 19.07 40.36
C MET A 397 7.90 18.08 41.35
N ARG A 398 7.68 16.81 40.96
CA ARG A 398 7.11 15.80 41.88
C ARG A 398 8.11 15.35 42.94
N LEU A 399 9.41 15.37 42.63
CA LEU A 399 10.48 15.04 43.57
C LEU A 399 10.44 15.90 44.84
N ILE A 400 10.10 17.20 44.72
CA ILE A 400 9.87 18.11 45.86
C ILE A 400 8.88 17.50 46.87
N PHE A 401 7.72 17.05 46.40
CA PHE A 401 6.66 16.51 47.26
C PHE A 401 6.98 15.07 47.71
N THR A 402 7.55 14.25 46.83
CA THR A 402 7.96 12.87 47.14
C THR A 402 8.99 12.85 48.26
N ASN A 403 10.06 13.66 48.17
CA ASN A 403 11.07 13.77 49.22
C ASN A 403 10.44 14.17 50.57
N CYS A 404 9.55 15.17 50.55
CA CYS A 404 8.85 15.62 51.75
C CYS A 404 7.97 14.52 52.38
N MET A 405 7.23 13.75 51.56
CA MET A 405 6.40 12.63 52.04
C MET A 405 7.20 11.38 52.44
N THR A 406 8.42 11.19 51.90
CA THR A 406 9.34 10.13 52.32
C THR A 406 9.98 10.43 53.67
N TYR A 407 10.36 11.69 53.93
CA TYR A 407 11.01 12.09 55.18
C TYR A 407 10.01 12.36 56.33
N ASN A 408 8.89 13.02 56.06
CA ASN A 408 7.93 13.43 57.09
C ASN A 408 6.78 12.44 57.24
N GLN A 409 6.38 12.12 58.48
CA GLN A 409 5.19 11.28 58.75
C GLN A 409 3.90 11.91 58.20
N ASP A 410 2.93 11.09 57.80
CA ASP A 410 1.66 11.50 57.18
C ASP A 410 0.76 12.36 58.09
N THR A 411 0.96 12.27 59.39
CA THR A 411 0.32 13.11 60.42
C THR A 411 0.80 14.57 60.40
N THR A 412 1.99 14.85 59.88
CA THR A 412 2.63 16.17 59.92
C THR A 412 1.96 17.20 59.00
N ILE A 413 2.22 18.49 59.26
CA ILE A 413 1.81 19.57 58.35
C ILE A 413 2.54 19.49 57.00
N TYR A 414 3.80 19.02 57.00
CA TYR A 414 4.67 18.95 55.83
C TYR A 414 4.16 17.93 54.80
N HIS A 415 3.95 16.68 55.22
CA HIS A 415 3.40 15.64 54.34
C HIS A 415 1.97 15.99 53.87
N LYS A 416 1.13 16.61 54.73
CA LYS A 416 -0.23 17.04 54.33
C LYS A 416 -0.20 18.12 53.26
N GLU A 417 0.71 19.09 53.36
CA GLU A 417 0.85 20.16 52.36
C GLU A 417 1.50 19.66 51.06
N ALA A 418 2.51 18.78 51.15
CA ALA A 418 3.10 18.11 49.98
C ALA A 418 2.04 17.38 49.15
N LYS A 419 1.20 16.56 49.82
CA LYS A 419 0.08 15.82 49.19
C LYS A 419 -1.02 16.73 48.64
N ARG A 420 -1.12 17.97 49.10
CA ARG A 420 -2.03 18.99 48.55
C ARG A 420 -1.45 19.64 47.29
N LEU A 421 -0.16 20.01 47.31
CA LEU A 421 0.51 20.66 46.19
C LEU A 421 0.80 19.70 45.02
N ASP A 422 1.12 18.43 45.29
CA ASP A 422 1.29 17.38 44.27
C ASP A 422 0.04 17.23 43.38
N LYS A 423 -1.13 17.04 44.00
CA LYS A 423 -2.42 16.99 43.30
C LYS A 423 -2.72 18.27 42.51
N LEU A 424 -2.47 19.43 43.13
CA LEU A 424 -2.82 20.73 42.54
C LEU A 424 -1.91 21.08 41.35
N SER A 425 -0.61 20.81 41.47
CA SER A 425 0.38 21.06 40.42
C SER A 425 0.25 20.09 39.24
N THR A 426 -0.17 18.84 39.48
CA THR A 426 -0.56 17.90 38.41
C THR A 426 -1.68 18.48 37.55
N VAL A 427 -2.75 19.00 38.14
CA VAL A 427 -3.88 19.60 37.39
C VAL A 427 -3.45 20.84 36.58
N TRP A 428 -2.48 21.63 37.06
CA TRP A 428 -1.93 22.75 36.28
C TRP A 428 -1.03 22.29 35.14
N LEU A 429 -0.22 21.25 35.37
CA LEU A 429 0.64 20.64 34.36
C LEU A 429 -0.21 20.04 33.23
N ASP A 430 -1.25 19.26 33.57
CA ASP A 430 -2.21 18.70 32.61
C ASP A 430 -2.87 19.82 31.79
N LYS A 431 -3.25 20.93 32.44
CA LYS A 431 -3.81 22.11 31.76
C LYS A 431 -2.80 22.82 30.87
N ALA A 432 -1.51 22.87 31.24
CA ALA A 432 -0.46 23.47 30.42
C ALA A 432 -0.12 22.59 29.20
N ILE A 433 -0.09 21.28 29.37
CA ILE A 433 0.05 20.29 28.28
C ILE A 433 -1.15 20.41 27.33
N ALA A 434 -2.38 20.44 27.87
CA ALA A 434 -3.60 20.61 27.08
C ALA A 434 -3.67 21.96 26.36
N ALA A 435 -3.16 23.06 26.96
CA ALA A 435 -3.11 24.37 26.31
C ALA A 435 -2.04 24.43 25.21
N ALA A 436 -0.88 23.79 25.40
CA ALA A 436 0.11 23.61 24.34
C ALA A 436 -0.48 22.80 23.17
N ALA A 437 -1.10 21.66 23.47
CA ALA A 437 -1.79 20.83 22.48
C ALA A 437 -2.92 21.58 21.76
N GLN A 438 -3.76 22.36 22.47
CA GLN A 438 -4.85 23.15 21.84
C GLN A 438 -4.34 24.30 20.97
N THR A 439 -3.13 24.81 21.22
CA THR A 439 -2.49 25.79 20.32
C THR A 439 -2.06 25.13 19.00
N GLU A 440 -1.86 23.81 18.99
CA GLU A 440 -1.53 23.00 17.80
C GLU A 440 -2.75 22.23 17.23
N ALA A 441 -3.84 22.09 17.98
CA ALA A 441 -4.99 21.22 17.67
C ALA A 441 -6.27 22.01 17.33
N SER A 442 -6.24 22.77 16.23
CA SER A 442 -7.46 23.29 15.59
C SER A 442 -7.34 23.45 14.07
N PRO A 443 -7.42 22.34 13.30
CA PRO A 443 -7.90 22.37 11.93
C PRO A 443 -9.44 22.27 11.92
N THR A 444 -10.14 23.40 11.83
CA THR A 444 -11.48 23.40 11.22
C THR A 444 -11.35 22.77 9.82
N CYS A 445 -12.29 21.91 9.39
CA CYS A 445 -12.13 21.13 8.15
C CYS A 445 -11.91 22.01 6.89
N MET A 446 -10.65 22.17 6.48
CA MET A 446 -10.17 23.04 5.38
C MET A 446 -10.52 22.55 3.96
N LEU A 447 -11.50 21.66 3.86
CA LEU A 447 -12.06 21.10 2.63
C LEU A 447 -13.51 21.57 2.37
N GLY A 448 -14.10 22.33 3.30
CA GLY A 448 -15.29 23.15 3.03
C GLY A 448 -14.99 24.26 2.02
N THR A 449 -16.02 24.75 1.32
CA THR A 449 -15.91 25.62 0.12
C THR A 449 -15.50 27.08 0.37
N SER A 450 -14.89 27.39 1.51
CA SER A 450 -14.52 28.75 1.94
C SER A 450 -13.02 28.85 2.21
N GLY A 451 -12.24 28.77 1.13
CA GLY A 451 -10.78 28.76 1.19
C GLY A 451 -10.14 28.55 -0.17
N ALA A 452 -10.33 29.53 -1.07
CA ALA A 452 -9.54 29.60 -2.31
C ALA A 452 -8.05 29.74 -1.94
N LEU A 453 -7.18 29.02 -2.66
CA LEU A 453 -5.75 28.97 -2.36
C LEU A 453 -5.11 30.35 -2.58
N SER A 454 -4.39 30.85 -1.56
CA SER A 454 -3.42 31.92 -1.77
C SER A 454 -2.22 31.36 -2.55
N ALA A 455 -1.77 32.08 -3.57
CA ALA A 455 -0.61 31.69 -4.38
C ALA A 455 0.73 31.72 -3.62
N THR A 456 0.73 32.16 -2.35
CA THR A 456 1.92 32.22 -1.48
C THR A 456 2.40 30.85 -0.99
N ASP A 457 1.49 29.87 -0.85
CA ASP A 457 1.74 28.68 -0.03
C ASP A 457 2.01 27.41 -0.86
N ALA A 458 1.87 27.49 -2.18
CA ALA A 458 1.88 26.37 -3.13
C ALA A 458 3.29 26.00 -3.67
N ASN A 459 4.28 26.87 -3.44
CA ASN A 459 5.51 26.97 -4.21
C ASN A 459 6.30 25.65 -4.36
N ASP A 460 6.43 24.86 -3.28
CA ASP A 460 7.18 23.60 -3.32
C ASP A 460 6.52 22.54 -4.22
N THR A 461 5.20 22.41 -4.18
CA THR A 461 4.47 21.33 -4.87
C THR A 461 4.27 21.66 -6.35
N GLU A 462 4.14 22.94 -6.70
CA GLU A 462 4.12 23.39 -8.10
C GLU A 462 5.51 23.27 -8.75
N THR A 463 6.59 23.55 -7.99
CA THR A 463 7.97 23.46 -8.49
C THR A 463 8.52 22.03 -8.49
N SER A 464 8.19 21.20 -7.50
CA SER A 464 8.71 19.82 -7.37
C SER A 464 7.78 18.73 -7.89
N GLY A 465 6.51 19.03 -8.16
CA GLY A 465 5.52 18.02 -8.53
C GLY A 465 5.26 16.97 -7.45
N MET A 466 5.62 17.21 -6.19
CA MET A 466 5.41 16.29 -5.07
C MET A 466 5.06 17.03 -3.77
N VAL A 467 4.65 16.24 -2.78
CA VAL A 467 4.59 16.63 -1.38
C VAL A 467 5.74 15.92 -0.64
N PHE A 468 6.55 16.66 0.12
CA PHE A 468 7.65 16.07 0.90
C PHE A 468 7.14 15.17 2.03
N GLU A 469 7.98 14.25 2.49
CA GLU A 469 7.63 13.33 3.57
C GLU A 469 7.37 14.02 4.91
N GLY A 470 6.46 13.46 5.69
CA GLY A 470 5.92 14.11 6.88
C GLY A 470 4.88 13.24 7.59
N GLU A 471 4.53 13.65 8.80
CA GLU A 471 3.33 13.15 9.47
C GLU A 471 2.09 13.86 8.92
N CYS A 472 1.00 13.11 8.81
CA CYS A 472 -0.24 13.56 8.19
C CYS A 472 -1.48 13.25 9.05
N ASP A 473 -2.55 13.97 8.74
CA ASP A 473 -3.88 13.75 9.28
C ASP A 473 -4.42 12.34 8.95
N PRO A 474 -5.17 11.69 9.85
CA PRO A 474 -5.77 10.37 9.61
C PRO A 474 -6.59 10.24 8.33
N LEU A 475 -7.17 11.33 7.80
CA LEU A 475 -7.89 11.36 6.52
C LEU A 475 -7.01 10.93 5.32
N LEU A 476 -5.68 10.94 5.46
CA LEU A 476 -4.77 10.37 4.47
C LEU A 476 -5.04 8.87 4.22
N ALA A 477 -5.59 8.14 5.20
CA ALA A 477 -6.06 6.77 5.03
C ALA A 477 -7.13 6.65 3.94
N ASP A 478 -8.09 7.59 3.88
CA ASP A 478 -9.16 7.56 2.88
C ASP A 478 -8.66 7.98 1.50
N VAL A 479 -7.69 8.90 1.45
CA VAL A 479 -6.96 9.22 0.20
C VAL A 479 -6.26 7.98 -0.34
N VAL A 480 -5.59 7.20 0.52
CA VAL A 480 -4.91 5.95 0.14
C VAL A 480 -5.90 4.83 -0.20
N LEU A 481 -7.07 4.78 0.43
CA LEU A 481 -8.15 3.85 0.08
C LEU A 481 -8.77 4.18 -1.29
N VAL A 482 -9.05 5.45 -1.56
CA VAL A 482 -9.49 5.98 -2.87
C VAL A 482 -8.46 5.65 -3.97
N LEU A 483 -7.17 5.87 -3.70
CA LEU A 483 -6.08 5.54 -4.61
C LEU A 483 -5.79 4.03 -4.71
N SER A 484 -6.40 3.19 -3.86
CA SER A 484 -6.22 1.73 -3.91
C SER A 484 -7.04 1.06 -5.02
N ASP A 485 -8.01 1.75 -5.59
CA ASP A 485 -8.84 1.32 -6.73
C ASP A 485 -8.00 0.94 -7.98
N PRO A 486 -8.12 -0.29 -8.52
CA PRO A 486 -7.43 -0.72 -9.73
C PRO A 486 -7.74 0.14 -10.97
N ILE A 487 -8.94 0.74 -11.06
CA ILE A 487 -9.32 1.58 -12.20
C ILE A 487 -8.50 2.89 -12.18
N VAL A 488 -8.46 3.55 -11.02
CA VAL A 488 -7.65 4.76 -10.80
C VAL A 488 -6.17 4.48 -11.08
N LYS A 489 -5.63 3.38 -10.54
CA LYS A 489 -4.25 2.95 -10.80
C LYS A 489 -3.98 2.72 -12.29
N SER A 490 -4.87 2.04 -13.01
CA SER A 490 -4.74 1.79 -14.45
C SER A 490 -4.65 3.09 -15.26
N VAL A 491 -5.44 4.11 -14.87
CA VAL A 491 -5.41 5.44 -15.48
C VAL A 491 -4.11 6.18 -15.13
N LEU A 492 -3.69 6.17 -13.86
CA LEU A 492 -2.41 6.77 -13.44
C LEU A 492 -1.21 6.13 -14.16
N PHE A 493 -1.18 4.80 -14.31
CA PHE A 493 -0.17 4.11 -15.14
C PHE A 493 -0.25 4.52 -16.61
N GLY A 494 -1.45 4.64 -17.20
CA GLY A 494 -1.64 5.08 -18.58
C GLY A 494 -1.28 6.55 -18.83
N VAL A 495 -1.34 7.39 -17.80
CA VAL A 495 -0.88 8.80 -17.81
C VAL A 495 0.64 8.85 -17.70
N LEU A 496 1.21 8.21 -16.66
CA LEU A 496 2.65 8.07 -16.47
C LEU A 496 3.34 7.56 -17.74
N TRP A 497 2.75 6.55 -18.38
CA TRP A 497 3.27 5.99 -19.62
C TRP A 497 3.31 6.98 -20.77
N ARG A 498 2.24 7.77 -20.97
CA ARG A 498 2.22 8.79 -22.03
C ARG A 498 3.21 9.91 -21.76
N THR A 499 3.35 10.36 -20.51
CA THR A 499 4.36 11.35 -20.12
C THR A 499 5.78 10.82 -20.37
N LEU A 500 6.08 9.58 -20.00
CA LEU A 500 7.41 8.97 -20.21
C LEU A 500 7.81 8.90 -21.70
N ASN A 501 6.86 8.63 -22.61
CA ASN A 501 7.13 8.66 -24.07
C ASN A 501 7.31 10.07 -24.65
N GLN A 502 6.81 11.10 -23.95
CA GLN A 502 6.82 12.50 -24.39
C GLN A 502 7.96 13.32 -23.77
N LEU A 503 8.84 12.69 -22.98
CA LEU A 503 10.03 13.35 -22.43
C LEU A 503 10.99 13.78 -23.53
N ALA A 504 11.48 15.02 -23.43
CA ALA A 504 12.47 15.57 -24.35
C ALA A 504 13.83 14.88 -24.19
N ARG A 505 14.60 14.82 -25.29
CA ARG A 505 15.94 14.20 -25.31
C ARG A 505 16.83 14.76 -24.18
N GLY A 506 17.38 13.88 -23.35
CA GLY A 506 18.27 14.25 -22.25
C GLY A 506 17.59 14.73 -20.95
N SER A 507 16.27 14.89 -20.91
CA SER A 507 15.55 15.15 -19.64
C SER A 507 15.36 13.86 -18.84
N PHE A 508 15.59 13.88 -17.52
CA PHE A 508 15.36 12.68 -16.70
C PHE A 508 13.89 12.58 -16.26
N PRO A 509 13.32 11.38 -16.14
CA PRO A 509 11.99 11.17 -15.54
C PRO A 509 11.86 11.68 -14.10
N THR A 510 12.97 11.90 -13.40
CA THR A 510 13.02 12.53 -12.07
C THR A 510 12.79 14.03 -12.09
N ASP A 511 12.98 14.68 -13.23
CA ASP A 511 12.98 16.15 -13.34
C ASP A 511 11.59 16.66 -13.70
N ASP A 512 10.82 15.88 -14.48
CA ASP A 512 9.45 16.23 -14.82
C ASP A 512 8.52 16.10 -13.59
N PRO A 513 7.77 17.17 -13.23
CA PRO A 513 6.87 17.14 -12.07
C PRO A 513 5.60 16.29 -12.28
N MET A 514 5.20 15.98 -13.53
CA MET A 514 4.06 15.11 -13.80
C MET A 514 4.42 13.64 -13.51
N VAL A 515 5.59 13.18 -13.96
CA VAL A 515 6.13 11.85 -13.64
C VAL A 515 6.26 11.69 -12.13
N ARG A 516 6.92 12.65 -11.46
CA ARG A 516 7.09 12.65 -10.00
C ARG A 516 5.76 12.55 -9.26
N GLY A 517 4.79 13.40 -9.60
CA GLY A 517 3.49 13.45 -8.92
C GLY A 517 2.63 12.21 -9.13
N VAL A 518 2.56 11.70 -10.37
CA VAL A 518 1.81 10.47 -10.67
C VAL A 518 2.45 9.26 -9.98
N VAL A 519 3.79 9.20 -9.88
CA VAL A 519 4.50 8.15 -9.12
C VAL A 519 4.26 8.27 -7.62
N GLN A 520 4.15 9.47 -7.06
CA GLN A 520 3.75 9.64 -5.66
C GLN A 520 2.32 9.12 -5.41
N LEU A 521 1.35 9.48 -6.26
CA LEU A 521 -0.03 8.99 -6.14
C LEU A 521 -0.12 7.46 -6.28
N LEU A 522 0.64 6.85 -7.20
CA LEU A 522 0.75 5.39 -7.34
C LEU A 522 1.42 4.73 -6.12
N HIS A 523 2.45 5.35 -5.55
CA HIS A 523 3.10 4.85 -4.32
C HIS A 523 2.16 4.92 -3.11
N MET A 524 1.39 6.01 -3.00
CA MET A 524 0.36 6.19 -1.97
C MET A 524 -0.74 5.14 -2.11
N GLY A 525 -1.27 4.89 -3.31
CA GLY A 525 -2.28 3.85 -3.56
C GLY A 525 -1.80 2.39 -3.40
N ASN A 526 -0.56 2.15 -2.99
CA ASN A 526 -0.06 0.81 -2.76
C ASN A 526 -0.75 0.17 -1.54
N VAL A 527 -1.16 -1.10 -1.67
CA VAL A 527 -1.73 -1.91 -0.58
C VAL A 527 -0.78 -2.00 0.62
N GLY A 528 0.54 -1.90 0.40
CA GLY A 528 1.52 -1.76 1.47
C GLY A 528 1.41 -0.45 2.26
N ALA A 529 1.08 0.67 1.61
CA ALA A 529 0.83 1.95 2.28
C ALA A 529 -0.52 1.95 3.01
N LEU A 530 -1.57 1.40 2.39
CA LEU A 530 -2.87 1.17 3.04
C LEU A 530 -2.70 0.33 4.32
N ARG A 531 -1.93 -0.77 4.27
CA ARG A 531 -1.65 -1.61 5.45
C ARG A 531 -0.91 -0.87 6.56
N ARG A 532 -0.04 0.09 6.25
CA ARG A 532 0.61 0.93 7.28
C ARG A 532 -0.38 1.92 7.89
N MET A 533 -1.00 2.75 7.07
CA MET A 533 -1.85 3.85 7.53
C MET A 533 -3.13 3.35 8.20
N VAL A 534 -3.79 2.33 7.62
CA VAL A 534 -5.12 1.89 8.06
C VAL A 534 -5.07 0.82 9.16
N ARG A 535 -4.07 -0.08 9.15
CA ARG A 535 -3.95 -1.17 10.16
C ARG A 535 -2.95 -0.88 11.28
N ARG A 536 -1.94 -0.02 11.05
CA ARG A 536 -0.96 0.37 12.09
C ARG A 536 -1.12 1.81 12.58
N HIS A 537 -2.10 2.56 12.05
CA HIS A 537 -2.29 3.98 12.31
C HIS A 537 -1.02 4.83 12.05
N GLU A 538 -0.15 4.35 11.15
CA GLU A 538 1.11 5.01 10.81
C GLU A 538 0.88 6.01 9.66
N PHE A 539 0.25 7.15 9.98
CA PHE A 539 -0.13 8.22 9.04
C PHE A 539 1.08 9.04 8.54
N VAL A 540 2.15 8.35 8.15
CA VAL A 540 3.38 8.95 7.61
C VAL A 540 3.35 8.86 6.09
N LEU A 541 3.24 10.03 5.45
CA LEU A 541 3.54 10.20 4.04
C LEU A 541 5.06 10.05 3.87
N ARG A 542 5.47 9.04 3.12
CA ARG A 542 6.88 8.80 2.78
C ARG A 542 7.13 9.32 1.37
N SER A 543 8.34 9.81 1.11
CA SER A 543 8.75 10.12 -0.26
C SER A 543 8.66 8.83 -1.09
N PRO A 544 8.15 8.87 -2.35
CA PRO A 544 8.25 7.72 -3.23
C PRO A 544 9.75 7.48 -3.45
N PRO A 545 10.34 6.37 -2.94
CA PRO A 545 11.79 6.25 -2.92
C PRO A 545 12.29 6.24 -4.36
N VAL A 546 13.49 6.80 -4.61
CA VAL A 546 14.10 6.80 -5.94
C VAL A 546 14.21 5.36 -6.51
N LEU A 547 14.27 4.36 -5.63
CA LEU A 547 14.13 2.94 -5.96
C LEU A 547 12.80 2.58 -6.64
N SER A 548 11.66 3.19 -6.31
CA SER A 548 10.40 2.96 -7.03
C SER A 548 10.51 3.33 -8.51
N LEU A 549 11.15 4.46 -8.85
CA LEU A 549 11.46 4.81 -10.25
C LEU A 549 12.47 3.83 -10.85
N ARG A 550 13.55 3.51 -10.12
CA ARG A 550 14.61 2.58 -10.57
C ARG A 550 14.18 1.11 -10.65
N VAL A 551 13.02 0.71 -10.13
CA VAL A 551 12.49 -0.68 -10.15
C VAL A 551 11.24 -0.78 -11.04
N ALA A 552 10.31 0.17 -10.96
CA ALA A 552 9.13 0.17 -11.81
C ALA A 552 9.49 0.39 -13.28
N LEU A 553 10.44 1.28 -13.59
CA LEU A 553 10.84 1.52 -14.98
C LEU A 553 11.46 0.26 -15.63
N PRO A 554 12.36 -0.50 -14.97
CA PRO A 554 12.78 -1.81 -15.46
C PRO A 554 11.68 -2.87 -15.62
N LEU A 555 10.87 -3.11 -14.60
CA LEU A 555 9.80 -4.11 -14.67
C LEU A 555 8.75 -3.74 -15.73
N TYR A 556 8.54 -2.45 -15.96
CA TYR A 556 7.73 -1.94 -17.06
C TYR A 556 8.34 -2.23 -18.43
N CYS A 557 9.65 -1.98 -18.62
CA CYS A 557 10.35 -2.31 -19.87
C CYS A 557 10.20 -3.80 -20.20
N ARG A 558 10.47 -4.69 -19.22
CA ARG A 558 10.23 -6.14 -19.31
C ARG A 558 8.85 -6.49 -19.86
N TYR A 559 7.79 -5.90 -19.30
CA TYR A 559 6.41 -6.12 -19.76
C TYR A 559 6.16 -5.62 -21.19
N ARG A 560 6.54 -4.38 -21.50
CA ARG A 560 6.31 -3.77 -22.82
C ARG A 560 6.91 -4.58 -23.96
N LEU A 561 8.04 -5.21 -23.69
CA LEU A 561 8.90 -5.84 -24.67
C LEU A 561 8.64 -7.34 -24.84
N LEU A 562 7.99 -7.98 -23.86
CA LEU A 562 7.26 -9.24 -24.08
C LEU A 562 6.01 -9.01 -24.94
N LYS A 563 5.35 -7.84 -24.86
CA LYS A 563 4.11 -7.56 -25.61
C LYS A 563 4.30 -7.28 -27.11
N HIS A 564 5.51 -6.95 -27.56
CA HIS A 564 5.87 -6.72 -28.98
C HIS A 564 6.29 -8.01 -29.72
N GLN A 565 5.82 -9.18 -29.29
CA GLN A 565 6.25 -10.48 -29.84
C GLN A 565 5.61 -10.90 -31.19
N VAL A 566 4.65 -10.15 -31.73
CA VAL A 566 3.85 -10.62 -32.89
C VAL A 566 4.53 -10.41 -34.25
N SER A 567 5.40 -9.39 -34.39
CA SER A 567 6.06 -9.09 -35.68
C SER A 567 7.37 -9.87 -35.86
N THR A 568 7.31 -10.96 -36.64
CA THR A 568 8.49 -11.70 -37.11
C THR A 568 9.34 -10.85 -38.06
N PRO A 569 10.69 -10.95 -38.03
CA PRO A 569 11.59 -10.10 -38.82
C PRO A 569 11.70 -10.54 -40.29
N THR A 570 10.57 -10.58 -41.01
CA THR A 570 10.46 -11.18 -42.35
C THR A 570 9.75 -10.29 -43.38
N GLN A 571 9.89 -8.97 -43.28
CA GLN A 571 9.81 -8.04 -44.43
C GLN A 571 10.40 -6.66 -44.04
N ARG A 572 11.38 -6.16 -44.81
CA ARG A 572 11.75 -4.74 -44.81
C ARG A 572 10.91 -4.03 -45.85
N SER A 573 9.70 -3.60 -45.48
CA SER A 573 8.91 -2.68 -46.32
C SER A 573 9.39 -1.24 -46.10
N SER A 574 10.00 -0.66 -47.13
CA SER A 574 10.38 0.76 -47.11
C SER A 574 9.16 1.64 -47.35
N ASN A 575 8.54 2.17 -46.29
CA ASN A 575 7.68 3.36 -46.32
C ASN A 575 7.39 3.87 -44.89
N ASN A 576 7.85 5.08 -44.57
CA ASN A 576 7.31 6.08 -43.62
C ASN A 576 6.70 5.71 -42.24
N ASP A 577 6.92 4.52 -41.69
CA ASP A 577 6.53 4.19 -40.31
C ASP A 577 7.56 4.70 -39.29
N ASP A 578 7.46 5.98 -38.93
CA ASP A 578 8.29 6.62 -37.89
C ASP A 578 7.87 6.23 -36.45
N ASP A 579 6.70 5.57 -36.32
CA ASP A 579 6.04 5.23 -35.04
C ASP A 579 6.46 3.85 -34.48
N ASP A 580 7.07 2.96 -35.29
CA ASP A 580 7.53 1.63 -34.86
C ASP A 580 9.01 1.61 -34.38
N ARG A 581 9.50 2.75 -33.89
CA ARG A 581 10.77 2.84 -33.16
C ARG A 581 10.62 2.12 -31.81
N GLY A 582 10.91 0.82 -31.80
CA GLY A 582 10.81 -0.05 -30.63
C GLY A 582 11.42 0.60 -29.37
N GLY A 583 10.69 0.55 -28.25
CA GLY A 583 10.94 1.41 -27.08
C GLY A 583 12.34 1.37 -26.47
N TRP A 584 13.17 0.38 -26.79
CA TRP A 584 14.60 0.39 -26.47
C TRP A 584 15.36 1.54 -27.11
N ASP A 585 15.12 1.84 -28.39
CA ASP A 585 15.85 2.92 -29.07
C ASP A 585 15.47 4.30 -28.52
N VAL A 586 14.24 4.48 -28.05
CA VAL A 586 13.81 5.70 -27.34
C VAL A 586 14.57 5.83 -26.02
N LEU A 587 14.63 4.77 -25.20
CA LEU A 587 15.35 4.76 -23.92
C LEU A 587 16.87 4.90 -24.08
N ARG A 588 17.42 4.40 -25.18
CA ARG A 588 18.85 4.45 -25.54
C ARG A 588 19.26 5.83 -26.06
N THR A 589 18.64 6.29 -27.15
CA THR A 589 19.07 7.50 -27.87
C THR A 589 18.75 8.80 -27.12
N ASN A 590 17.75 8.78 -26.25
CA ASN A 590 17.33 9.96 -25.47
C ASN A 590 17.83 9.91 -24.00
N GLY A 591 18.51 8.84 -23.59
CA GLY A 591 18.82 8.54 -22.19
C GLY A 591 20.14 9.09 -21.65
N GLY A 592 20.06 9.85 -20.55
CA GLY A 592 21.22 10.23 -19.75
C GLY A 592 21.98 9.01 -19.19
N SER A 593 23.21 9.23 -18.70
CA SER A 593 24.12 8.17 -18.23
C SER A 593 23.48 7.18 -17.25
N HIS A 594 22.65 7.68 -16.34
CA HIS A 594 21.96 6.87 -15.34
C HIS A 594 20.84 6.01 -15.95
N LEU A 595 20.14 6.48 -16.99
CA LEU A 595 19.16 5.66 -17.70
C LEU A 595 19.88 4.55 -18.47
N ARG A 596 21.00 4.86 -19.14
CA ARG A 596 21.85 3.84 -19.79
C ARG A 596 22.41 2.81 -18.80
N SER A 597 22.76 3.21 -17.58
CA SER A 597 23.12 2.29 -16.49
C SER A 597 21.96 1.37 -16.07
N ILE A 598 20.72 1.90 -16.01
CA ILE A 598 19.53 1.08 -15.74
C ILE A 598 19.26 0.08 -16.89
N VAL A 599 19.45 0.48 -18.15
CA VAL A 599 19.35 -0.43 -19.32
C VAL A 599 20.45 -1.51 -19.29
N ARG A 600 21.69 -1.17 -18.89
CA ARG A 600 22.78 -2.14 -18.66
C ARG A 600 22.38 -3.19 -17.62
N HIS A 601 21.88 -2.76 -16.47
CA HIS A 601 21.44 -3.68 -15.41
C HIS A 601 20.26 -4.56 -15.85
N MET A 602 19.29 -4.00 -16.59
CA MET A 602 18.19 -4.74 -17.22
C MET A 602 18.65 -5.85 -18.16
N PHE A 603 19.66 -5.57 -18.99
CA PHE A 603 20.18 -6.52 -19.97
C PHE A 603 20.83 -7.74 -19.28
N LEU A 604 21.58 -7.51 -18.19
CA LEU A 604 22.14 -8.59 -17.36
C LEU A 604 21.02 -9.47 -16.76
N ILE A 605 19.99 -8.85 -16.19
CA ILE A 605 18.81 -9.55 -15.65
C ILE A 605 18.11 -10.37 -16.74
N ALA A 606 17.96 -9.84 -17.97
CA ALA A 606 17.30 -10.56 -19.05
C ALA A 606 18.04 -11.84 -19.49
N ILE A 607 19.37 -11.85 -19.40
CA ILE A 607 20.21 -13.03 -19.66
C ILE A 607 20.12 -14.03 -18.48
N GLN A 608 20.23 -13.53 -17.25
CA GLN A 608 20.20 -14.33 -16.03
C GLN A 608 18.84 -15.03 -15.82
N ASP A 609 17.73 -14.32 -16.08
CA ASP A 609 16.35 -14.86 -16.03
C ASP A 609 15.97 -15.68 -17.28
N HIS A 610 16.91 -15.92 -18.21
CA HIS A 610 16.73 -16.69 -19.44
C HIS A 610 15.55 -16.23 -20.32
N TRP A 611 15.44 -14.93 -20.61
CA TRP A 611 14.41 -14.43 -21.53
C TRP A 611 14.61 -14.98 -22.96
N PRO A 612 13.57 -14.98 -23.82
CA PRO A 612 13.66 -15.54 -25.17
C PRO A 612 14.85 -14.99 -25.97
N VAL A 613 15.61 -15.88 -26.62
CA VAL A 613 16.88 -15.52 -27.31
C VAL A 613 16.69 -14.37 -28.29
N ALA A 614 15.69 -14.46 -29.18
CA ALA A 614 15.37 -13.43 -30.18
C ALA A 614 15.09 -12.04 -29.58
N TYR A 615 14.71 -11.98 -28.31
CA TYR A 615 14.51 -10.73 -27.60
C TYR A 615 15.84 -10.14 -27.09
N VAL A 616 16.69 -10.94 -26.44
CA VAL A 616 18.02 -10.50 -25.98
C VAL A 616 18.89 -10.10 -27.19
N LEU A 617 18.74 -10.78 -28.33
CA LEU A 617 19.36 -10.41 -29.61
C LEU A 617 18.94 -9.02 -30.10
N LYS A 618 17.67 -8.62 -29.96
CA LYS A 618 17.23 -7.25 -30.30
C LYS A 618 17.85 -6.20 -29.35
N MET A 619 18.06 -6.52 -28.08
CA MET A 619 18.82 -5.65 -27.17
C MET A 619 20.28 -5.52 -27.61
N VAL A 620 20.96 -6.64 -27.86
CA VAL A 620 22.35 -6.70 -28.36
C VAL A 620 22.55 -5.80 -29.58
N ALA A 621 21.71 -5.96 -30.61
CA ALA A 621 21.80 -5.17 -31.84
C ALA A 621 21.56 -3.67 -31.61
N SER A 622 20.60 -3.29 -30.74
CA SER A 622 20.35 -1.87 -30.42
C SER A 622 21.49 -1.24 -29.62
N MET A 623 22.23 -2.00 -28.81
CA MET A 623 23.25 -1.45 -27.91
C MET A 623 24.65 -1.36 -28.53
N ALA A 624 24.81 -1.73 -29.81
CA ALA A 624 26.07 -1.67 -30.56
C ALA A 624 26.70 -0.26 -30.59
N ASP A 625 25.89 0.78 -30.79
CA ASP A 625 26.41 2.15 -31.07
C ASP A 625 26.89 2.93 -29.82
N ASP A 626 26.71 2.43 -28.59
CA ASP A 626 27.12 3.15 -27.36
C ASP A 626 28.58 2.82 -26.99
N GLU A 627 29.55 3.62 -27.46
CA GLU A 627 30.97 3.44 -27.10
C GLU A 627 31.21 3.34 -25.59
N ALA A 628 30.45 4.10 -24.79
CA ALA A 628 30.57 4.12 -23.34
C ALA A 628 29.94 2.88 -22.66
N PHE A 629 29.34 1.98 -23.44
CA PHE A 629 28.82 0.67 -23.04
C PHE A 629 29.78 -0.45 -23.46
N VAL A 630 30.32 -0.41 -24.69
CA VAL A 630 31.29 -1.42 -25.14
C VAL A 630 32.58 -1.39 -24.34
N LYS A 631 32.96 -0.22 -23.81
CA LYS A 631 34.20 0.01 -23.03
C LYS A 631 34.01 -0.05 -21.50
N ASP A 632 32.82 -0.44 -21.01
CA ASP A 632 32.50 -0.49 -19.57
C ASP A 632 32.97 -1.82 -18.92
N LEU A 633 34.13 -1.78 -18.27
CA LEU A 633 34.81 -2.94 -17.67
C LEU A 633 33.95 -3.72 -16.66
N VAL A 634 33.21 -3.01 -15.81
CA VAL A 634 32.40 -3.63 -14.75
C VAL A 634 31.19 -4.34 -15.37
N PHE A 635 30.57 -3.69 -16.36
CA PHE A 635 29.49 -4.28 -17.13
C PHE A 635 29.94 -5.48 -17.98
N LEU A 636 31.09 -5.40 -18.67
CA LEU A 636 31.64 -6.50 -19.49
C LEU A 636 31.87 -7.76 -18.66
N HIS A 637 32.46 -7.63 -17.46
CA HIS A 637 32.69 -8.75 -16.56
C HIS A 637 31.37 -9.39 -16.07
N ALA A 638 30.39 -8.57 -15.67
CA ALA A 638 29.06 -9.05 -15.26
C ALA A 638 28.28 -9.70 -16.42
N LEU A 639 28.44 -9.19 -17.64
CA LEU A 639 27.88 -9.75 -18.86
C LEU A 639 28.49 -11.13 -19.16
N GLY A 640 29.81 -11.26 -19.03
CA GLY A 640 30.51 -12.54 -19.11
C GLY A 640 29.93 -13.58 -18.16
N GLN A 641 29.81 -13.24 -16.86
CA GLN A 641 29.24 -14.15 -15.86
C GLN A 641 27.78 -14.52 -16.14
N SER A 642 26.95 -13.56 -16.57
CA SER A 642 25.55 -13.82 -16.94
C SER A 642 25.43 -14.72 -18.18
N LEU A 643 26.30 -14.55 -19.18
CA LEU A 643 26.35 -15.40 -20.37
C LEU A 643 26.86 -16.82 -20.05
N VAL A 644 27.83 -16.97 -19.13
CA VAL A 644 28.26 -18.28 -18.60
C VAL A 644 27.11 -19.02 -17.92
N ALA A 645 26.20 -18.30 -17.24
CA ALA A 645 25.02 -18.87 -16.58
C ALA A 645 23.83 -19.13 -17.52
N SER A 646 23.85 -18.65 -18.76
CA SER A 646 22.71 -18.73 -19.68
C SER A 646 22.44 -20.14 -20.23
N LYS A 647 21.18 -20.45 -20.53
CA LYS A 647 20.77 -21.66 -21.28
C LYS A 647 21.07 -21.60 -22.79
N HIS A 648 21.34 -20.41 -23.32
CA HIS A 648 21.51 -20.19 -24.77
C HIS A 648 22.85 -19.55 -25.11
N LYS A 649 23.92 -19.96 -24.40
CA LYS A 649 25.25 -19.35 -24.43
C LYS A 649 25.75 -19.06 -25.84
N TYR A 650 25.81 -20.07 -26.71
CA TYR A 650 26.35 -19.96 -28.07
C TYR A 650 25.72 -18.82 -28.91
N VAL A 651 24.38 -18.78 -28.99
CA VAL A 651 23.67 -17.82 -29.86
C VAL A 651 23.81 -16.38 -29.32
N LEU A 652 23.79 -16.22 -27.99
CA LEU A 652 23.96 -14.91 -27.36
C LEU A 652 25.40 -14.41 -27.43
N VAL A 653 26.38 -15.29 -27.23
CA VAL A 653 27.82 -14.96 -27.34
C VAL A 653 28.18 -14.57 -28.77
N SER A 654 27.77 -15.35 -29.79
CA SER A 654 28.01 -14.98 -31.20
C SER A 654 27.48 -13.57 -31.47
N ALA A 655 26.21 -13.30 -31.18
CA ALA A 655 25.63 -11.99 -31.48
C ALA A 655 26.27 -10.83 -30.70
N VAL A 656 26.67 -11.03 -29.44
CA VAL A 656 27.43 -10.02 -28.68
C VAL A 656 28.77 -9.71 -29.35
N MET A 657 29.47 -10.73 -29.87
CA MET A 657 30.68 -10.53 -30.66
C MET A 657 30.39 -9.81 -31.99
N ASP A 658 29.46 -10.35 -32.77
CA ASP A 658 29.17 -9.94 -34.16
C ASP A 658 28.58 -8.53 -34.24
N GLN A 659 27.83 -8.09 -33.23
CA GLN A 659 27.16 -6.79 -33.21
C GLN A 659 27.89 -5.74 -32.36
N ILE A 660 28.59 -6.12 -31.29
CA ILE A 660 29.11 -5.16 -30.30
C ILE A 660 30.64 -5.18 -30.29
N TRP A 661 31.27 -6.34 -30.08
CA TRP A 661 32.70 -6.39 -29.76
C TRP A 661 33.61 -6.35 -30.99
N LEU A 662 33.30 -7.08 -32.06
CA LEU A 662 34.07 -7.07 -33.32
C LEU A 662 33.99 -5.71 -34.05
N PRO A 663 32.81 -5.05 -34.18
CA PRO A 663 32.73 -3.72 -34.80
C PRO A 663 33.51 -2.65 -34.02
N ALA A 664 33.48 -2.68 -32.68
CA ALA A 664 34.23 -1.74 -31.85
C ALA A 664 35.75 -1.95 -31.95
N ALA A 665 36.22 -3.20 -32.00
CA ALA A 665 37.64 -3.51 -32.22
C ALA A 665 38.11 -3.03 -33.60
N ALA A 666 37.30 -3.24 -34.64
CA ALA A 666 37.58 -2.73 -35.99
C ALA A 666 37.63 -1.19 -36.03
N ALA A 667 36.65 -0.51 -35.41
CA ALA A 667 36.62 0.95 -35.32
C ALA A 667 37.89 1.50 -34.64
N ALA A 668 38.30 0.92 -33.52
CA ALA A 668 39.51 1.35 -32.80
C ALA A 668 40.80 1.17 -33.61
N SER A 669 40.91 0.12 -34.42
CA SER A 669 42.04 -0.05 -35.35
C SER A 669 42.05 0.99 -36.48
N SER A 670 40.87 1.45 -36.92
CA SER A 670 40.74 2.43 -38.01
C SER A 670 41.03 3.87 -37.59
N SER A 671 40.96 4.19 -36.29
CA SER A 671 41.27 5.51 -35.74
C SER A 671 42.77 5.80 -35.55
N GLN A 672 43.66 4.90 -35.98
CA GLN A 672 45.09 4.98 -35.69
C GLN A 672 45.84 5.93 -36.65
N GLY A 673 45.84 7.22 -36.32
CA GLY A 673 46.74 8.23 -36.90
C GLY A 673 47.81 8.68 -35.90
N ASP A 674 49.06 8.34 -36.19
CA ASP A 674 50.34 8.90 -35.68
C ASP A 674 50.64 9.04 -34.16
N ASP A 675 49.72 8.77 -33.23
CA ASP A 675 49.99 8.92 -31.78
C ASP A 675 50.14 7.59 -31.01
N ASP A 676 51.36 7.33 -30.49
CA ASP A 676 51.78 6.12 -29.75
C ASP A 676 51.20 6.04 -28.31
N SER A 677 49.87 5.96 -28.21
CA SER A 677 49.16 5.88 -26.92
C SER A 677 48.61 4.45 -26.64
N PRO A 678 48.91 3.82 -25.47
CA PRO A 678 48.47 2.44 -25.18
C PRO A 678 46.96 2.23 -24.94
N GLY A 679 46.12 3.26 -25.15
CA GLY A 679 44.73 3.30 -24.69
C GLY A 679 43.82 2.21 -25.27
N TRP A 680 44.20 1.59 -26.38
CA TRP A 680 43.43 0.49 -26.99
C TRP A 680 43.63 -0.86 -26.28
N PHE A 681 44.80 -1.14 -25.68
CA PHE A 681 45.04 -2.41 -24.96
C PHE A 681 44.16 -2.54 -23.70
N VAL A 682 43.93 -1.42 -23.00
CA VAL A 682 43.37 -1.38 -21.63
C VAL A 682 41.96 -1.98 -21.51
N TRP A 683 41.15 -1.93 -22.57
CA TRP A 683 39.81 -2.53 -22.60
C TRP A 683 39.77 -3.86 -23.37
N VAL A 684 40.75 -4.11 -24.24
CA VAL A 684 40.85 -5.35 -25.03
C VAL A 684 41.22 -6.56 -24.17
N GLU A 685 42.19 -6.43 -23.25
CA GLU A 685 42.61 -7.50 -22.33
C GLU A 685 41.43 -8.10 -21.50
N PRO A 686 40.62 -7.31 -20.77
CA PRO A 686 39.49 -7.86 -19.99
C PRO A 686 38.38 -8.47 -20.86
N MET A 687 38.19 -8.02 -22.11
CA MET A 687 37.28 -8.70 -23.04
C MET A 687 37.81 -10.09 -23.44
N HIS A 688 39.13 -10.24 -23.59
CA HIS A 688 39.77 -11.52 -23.86
C HIS A 688 39.68 -12.48 -22.65
N VAL A 689 39.80 -11.97 -21.42
CA VAL A 689 39.55 -12.76 -20.19
C VAL A 689 38.10 -13.27 -20.13
N VAL A 690 37.13 -12.42 -20.44
CA VAL A 690 35.71 -12.79 -20.49
C VAL A 690 35.45 -13.83 -21.59
N ALA A 691 36.00 -13.65 -22.79
CA ALA A 691 35.89 -14.62 -23.88
C ALA A 691 36.53 -15.97 -23.53
N ALA A 692 37.72 -15.97 -22.91
CA ALA A 692 38.39 -17.18 -22.42
C ALA A 692 37.52 -17.94 -21.39
N THR A 693 36.93 -17.22 -20.44
CA THR A 693 36.06 -17.76 -19.41
C THR A 693 34.76 -18.35 -20.00
N LEU A 694 34.20 -17.70 -21.02
CA LEU A 694 33.03 -18.21 -21.75
C LEU A 694 33.35 -19.52 -22.48
N LEU A 695 34.47 -19.57 -23.21
CA LEU A 695 34.94 -20.75 -23.93
C LEU A 695 35.26 -21.92 -22.99
N ALA A 696 35.91 -21.67 -21.85
CA ALA A 696 36.15 -22.68 -20.81
C ALA A 696 34.84 -23.22 -20.18
N SER A 697 33.72 -22.50 -20.29
CA SER A 697 32.41 -22.93 -19.78
C SER A 697 31.60 -23.81 -20.76
N TRP A 698 32.17 -24.12 -21.94
CA TRP A 698 31.53 -24.92 -23.00
C TRP A 698 32.09 -26.34 -23.01
N THR A 699 31.50 -27.20 -22.18
CA THR A 699 32.02 -28.54 -21.83
C THR A 699 31.27 -29.73 -22.48
N ALA A 700 30.34 -29.47 -23.40
CA ALA A 700 29.57 -30.50 -24.10
C ALA A 700 30.23 -30.92 -25.43
N SER A 701 30.14 -32.21 -25.79
CA SER A 701 30.71 -32.79 -27.03
C SER A 701 30.31 -32.03 -28.29
N ASP A 702 29.04 -31.65 -28.37
CA ASP A 702 28.42 -31.11 -29.58
C ASP A 702 28.79 -29.64 -29.82
N ASP A 703 29.28 -28.95 -28.77
CA ASP A 703 29.78 -27.59 -28.88
C ASP A 703 31.28 -27.54 -29.22
N VAL A 704 32.07 -28.61 -29.04
CA VAL A 704 33.54 -28.61 -29.30
C VAL A 704 33.89 -28.12 -30.71
N HIS A 705 33.16 -28.59 -31.73
CA HIS A 705 33.41 -28.16 -33.11
C HIS A 705 33.03 -26.68 -33.34
N ARG A 706 32.08 -26.15 -32.56
CA ARG A 706 31.68 -24.73 -32.60
C ARG A 706 32.66 -23.85 -31.83
N VAL A 707 33.15 -24.31 -30.67
CA VAL A 707 34.25 -23.70 -29.89
C VAL A 707 35.45 -23.51 -30.81
N ALA A 708 35.84 -24.55 -31.55
CA ALA A 708 36.95 -24.52 -32.48
C ALA A 708 36.75 -23.55 -33.64
N VAL A 709 35.59 -23.57 -34.31
CA VAL A 709 35.27 -22.63 -35.42
C VAL A 709 35.24 -21.18 -34.93
N TYR A 710 34.61 -20.91 -33.79
CA TYR A 710 34.53 -19.59 -33.19
C TYR A 710 35.91 -19.07 -32.74
N ALA A 711 36.73 -19.91 -32.10
CA ALA A 711 38.09 -19.55 -31.71
C ALA A 711 38.96 -19.27 -32.95
N THR A 712 38.79 -20.04 -34.02
CA THR A 712 39.45 -19.78 -35.32
C THR A 712 39.03 -18.42 -35.90
N ALA A 713 37.74 -18.12 -35.91
CA ALA A 713 37.21 -16.86 -36.41
C ALA A 713 37.72 -15.66 -35.60
N LEU A 714 37.67 -15.75 -34.26
CA LEU A 714 38.19 -14.72 -33.36
C LEU A 714 39.70 -14.47 -33.59
N LEU A 715 40.51 -15.52 -33.62
CA LEU A 715 41.95 -15.40 -33.87
C LEU A 715 42.26 -14.89 -35.29
N THR A 716 41.41 -15.20 -36.27
CA THR A 716 41.55 -14.69 -37.65
C THR A 716 41.18 -13.21 -37.73
N SER A 717 40.12 -12.77 -37.04
CA SER A 717 39.77 -11.35 -36.93
C SER A 717 40.86 -10.55 -36.21
N LEU A 718 41.41 -11.07 -35.11
CA LEU A 718 42.55 -10.47 -34.41
C LEU A 718 43.80 -10.41 -35.31
N ALA A 719 44.09 -11.48 -36.05
CA ALA A 719 45.17 -11.50 -37.05
C ALA A 719 45.00 -10.44 -38.16
N THR A 720 43.77 -10.14 -38.57
CA THR A 720 43.48 -9.06 -39.54
C THR A 720 43.53 -7.64 -38.95
N LEU A 721 43.44 -7.48 -37.62
CA LEU A 721 43.47 -6.18 -36.95
C LEU A 721 44.89 -5.63 -36.71
N GLY A 722 45.91 -6.49 -36.70
CA GLY A 722 47.30 -6.05 -36.64
C GLY A 722 48.29 -7.16 -36.27
N ARG A 723 49.22 -7.48 -37.20
CA ARG A 723 50.37 -8.39 -37.06
C ARG A 723 50.18 -9.57 -36.09
N VAL A 724 49.83 -10.72 -36.66
CA VAL A 724 49.74 -12.05 -36.01
C VAL A 724 50.78 -12.24 -34.91
N ASP A 725 52.06 -12.03 -35.22
CA ASP A 725 53.21 -12.26 -34.33
C ASP A 725 53.09 -11.49 -33.00
N THR A 726 52.68 -10.22 -33.04
CA THR A 726 52.57 -9.37 -31.85
C THR A 726 51.43 -9.74 -30.90
N VAL A 727 50.49 -10.59 -31.32
CA VAL A 727 49.43 -11.11 -30.44
C VAL A 727 49.90 -12.37 -29.71
N TRP A 728 50.64 -13.27 -30.39
CA TRP A 728 51.18 -14.48 -29.76
C TRP A 728 52.29 -14.17 -28.75
N ASP A 729 53.11 -13.16 -29.00
CA ASP A 729 54.18 -12.71 -28.10
C ASP A 729 53.69 -11.70 -27.04
N ALA A 730 52.39 -11.38 -27.00
CA ALA A 730 51.84 -10.46 -26.01
C ALA A 730 51.88 -11.03 -24.58
N THR A 731 52.34 -10.21 -23.64
CA THR A 731 52.53 -10.59 -22.22
C THR A 731 51.26 -11.05 -21.51
N TRP A 732 50.08 -10.59 -21.94
CA TRP A 732 48.77 -11.00 -21.43
C TRP A 732 48.21 -12.25 -22.11
N PHE A 733 48.66 -12.59 -23.32
CA PHE A 733 48.16 -13.74 -24.09
C PHE A 733 48.72 -15.07 -23.54
N GLN A 734 50.03 -15.10 -23.28
CA GLN A 734 50.76 -16.28 -22.80
C GLN A 734 50.23 -16.89 -21.49
N PRO A 735 49.96 -16.13 -20.41
CA PRO A 735 49.42 -16.73 -19.17
C PRO A 735 47.92 -17.07 -19.25
N THR A 736 47.15 -16.41 -20.13
CA THR A 736 45.68 -16.33 -20.00
C THR A 736 44.91 -17.05 -21.10
N LEU A 737 45.36 -16.95 -22.34
CA LEU A 737 44.70 -17.55 -23.51
C LEU A 737 45.46 -18.73 -24.09
N ARG A 738 46.79 -18.75 -23.97
CA ARG A 738 47.60 -19.82 -24.53
C ARG A 738 47.23 -21.23 -24.02
N PRO A 739 46.99 -21.47 -22.71
CA PRO A 739 46.59 -22.79 -22.23
C PRO A 739 45.25 -23.25 -22.81
N LEU A 740 44.29 -22.33 -22.97
CA LEU A 740 42.98 -22.60 -23.57
C LEU A 740 43.11 -22.89 -25.08
N TYR A 741 43.97 -22.16 -25.78
CA TYR A 741 44.25 -22.40 -27.20
C TYR A 741 44.89 -23.78 -27.42
N ASP A 742 45.94 -24.11 -26.67
CA ASP A 742 46.60 -25.42 -26.74
C ASP A 742 45.61 -26.56 -26.37
N GLN A 743 44.69 -26.32 -25.43
CA GLN A 743 43.62 -27.27 -25.07
C GLN A 743 42.57 -27.44 -26.18
N ILE A 744 42.16 -26.37 -26.86
CA ILE A 744 41.27 -26.44 -28.04
C ILE A 744 41.97 -27.15 -29.20
N GLN A 745 43.26 -26.88 -29.42
CA GLN A 745 44.07 -27.52 -30.46
C GLN A 745 44.27 -29.03 -30.18
N ALA A 746 44.37 -29.43 -28.91
CA ALA A 746 44.37 -30.83 -28.51
C ALA A 746 43.01 -31.54 -28.73
N MET A 747 41.88 -30.82 -28.65
CA MET A 747 40.54 -31.35 -28.93
C MET A 747 40.18 -31.35 -30.43
N CYS A 748 40.71 -30.42 -31.22
CA CYS A 748 40.48 -30.31 -32.66
C CYS A 748 41.79 -30.03 -33.43
N PRO A 749 42.61 -31.06 -33.72
CA PRO A 749 43.91 -30.91 -34.39
C PRO A 749 43.87 -30.32 -35.81
N SER A 750 42.70 -30.20 -36.42
CA SER A 750 42.49 -29.57 -37.74
C SER A 750 42.49 -28.05 -37.70
N VAL A 751 42.45 -27.43 -36.52
CA VAL A 751 42.59 -25.97 -36.33
C VAL A 751 44.04 -25.64 -35.98
N GLY A 752 44.82 -25.29 -36.99
CA GLY A 752 46.13 -24.66 -36.85
C GLY A 752 46.17 -23.31 -37.59
N PRO A 753 47.10 -22.41 -37.25
CA PRO A 753 47.30 -21.19 -38.03
C PRO A 753 47.74 -21.60 -39.45
N THR A 754 47.03 -21.14 -40.47
CA THR A 754 47.41 -21.39 -41.87
C THR A 754 48.68 -20.61 -42.18
N SER A 755 49.83 -21.26 -42.05
CA SER A 755 51.14 -20.71 -42.37
C SER A 755 51.23 -20.38 -43.86
N THR A 756 50.95 -19.14 -44.24
CA THR A 756 51.17 -18.64 -45.60
C THR A 756 52.67 -18.66 -45.88
N SER A 757 53.05 -19.35 -46.96
CA SER A 757 54.43 -19.68 -47.26
C SER A 757 55.28 -18.45 -47.54
N THR A 758 56.30 -18.20 -46.71
CA THR A 758 57.52 -17.53 -47.18
C THR A 758 58.36 -18.55 -47.93
N SER A 759 58.61 -18.27 -49.22
CA SER A 759 59.30 -19.21 -50.11
C SER A 759 60.81 -19.21 -49.91
N SER A 760 61.45 -20.28 -50.39
CA SER A 760 62.89 -20.50 -50.31
C SER A 760 63.71 -19.37 -50.94
N ARG A 761 64.66 -18.83 -50.16
CA ARG A 761 65.88 -18.20 -50.69
C ARG A 761 67.10 -18.92 -50.14
N SER A 762 67.71 -19.73 -50.99
CA SER A 762 69.06 -20.26 -50.83
C SER A 762 70.06 -19.35 -51.60
N PRO A 763 71.38 -19.61 -51.62
CA PRO A 763 72.26 -18.89 -50.72
C PRO A 763 73.37 -18.10 -51.43
N HIS A 764 73.98 -17.13 -50.76
CA HIS A 764 75.34 -16.69 -51.10
C HIS A 764 76.18 -16.30 -49.88
N HIS A 765 77.49 -16.52 -50.03
CA HIS A 765 78.64 -16.29 -49.16
C HIS A 765 78.54 -15.09 -48.18
N ASN A 766 79.14 -15.18 -46.98
CA ASN A 766 80.59 -14.95 -46.89
C ASN A 766 81.40 -15.86 -45.94
N ASN A 767 82.72 -15.88 -46.18
CA ASN A 767 83.78 -16.62 -45.47
C ASN A 767 84.01 -16.06 -44.05
N ASN A 768 84.72 -16.68 -43.09
CA ASN A 768 85.89 -17.59 -43.11
C ASN A 768 85.82 -18.60 -41.92
N ARG A 769 86.27 -19.87 -42.01
CA ARG A 769 87.67 -20.39 -41.79
C ARG A 769 88.24 -20.02 -40.40
N LEU A 770 88.80 -20.91 -39.53
CA LEU A 770 89.30 -22.32 -39.51
C LEU A 770 89.23 -22.87 -38.03
N LEU A 771 89.66 -24.06 -37.53
CA LEU A 771 90.45 -25.24 -38.01
C LEU A 771 90.14 -26.50 -37.12
N ASN A 772 90.36 -27.70 -37.68
CA ASN A 772 90.51 -29.10 -37.18
C ASN A 772 90.51 -29.54 -35.67
N HIS A 773 89.65 -30.56 -35.42
CA HIS A 773 89.90 -31.92 -34.82
C HIS A 773 90.20 -32.17 -33.30
N PRO A 774 89.96 -33.43 -32.79
CA PRO A 774 89.75 -33.74 -31.36
C PRO A 774 90.73 -34.78 -30.74
N HIS A 775 90.54 -35.16 -29.45
CA HIS A 775 90.68 -36.56 -28.95
C HIS A 775 90.12 -36.77 -27.50
N ASP A 776 89.49 -37.93 -27.30
CA ASP A 776 89.22 -38.80 -26.11
C ASP A 776 89.20 -38.36 -24.61
N SER A 777 88.31 -39.06 -23.86
CA SER A 777 88.59 -39.87 -22.62
C SER A 777 87.77 -39.65 -21.30
N THR A 778 86.84 -40.60 -21.05
CA THR A 778 86.59 -41.35 -19.78
C THR A 778 86.12 -40.74 -18.42
N SER A 779 85.00 -41.31 -17.91
CA SER A 779 84.73 -41.68 -16.48
C SER A 779 84.34 -40.57 -15.46
N ASN A 780 83.70 -40.80 -14.28
CA ASN A 780 83.07 -42.01 -13.68
C ASN A 780 82.08 -41.71 -12.50
N THR A 781 81.03 -42.54 -12.34
CA THR A 781 80.29 -42.92 -11.08
C THR A 781 79.52 -41.88 -10.20
N PRO A 782 78.52 -42.30 -9.35
CA PRO A 782 77.39 -41.44 -8.90
C PRO A 782 77.10 -41.38 -7.34
N PRO A 783 75.90 -41.67 -6.74
CA PRO A 783 75.33 -40.89 -5.61
C PRO A 783 75.29 -41.68 -4.25
N PRO A 784 74.50 -41.27 -3.21
CA PRO A 784 73.18 -41.94 -3.01
C PRO A 784 72.05 -41.20 -2.21
N THR A 785 70.89 -41.87 -2.20
CA THR A 785 69.65 -41.91 -1.34
C THR A 785 69.68 -41.45 0.14
N SER A 786 68.56 -41.17 0.86
CA SER A 786 67.11 -41.01 0.53
C SER A 786 66.34 -40.09 1.54
N THR A 787 65.24 -40.35 2.31
CA THR A 787 64.44 -41.54 2.74
C THR A 787 63.00 -41.12 3.21
N THR A 788 62.22 -42.00 3.86
CA THR A 788 60.81 -41.87 4.36
C THR A 788 60.68 -41.18 5.75
N THR A 789 59.54 -40.95 6.44
CA THR A 789 58.21 -41.65 6.52
C THR A 789 57.14 -40.77 7.27
N THR A 790 55.82 -41.02 7.04
CA THR A 790 54.60 -41.01 7.95
C THR A 790 54.58 -40.24 9.31
N THR A 791 53.48 -39.73 9.92
CA THR A 791 51.99 -39.82 9.75
C THR A 791 51.24 -38.90 10.75
N THR A 792 49.97 -38.49 10.44
CA THR A 792 48.84 -38.21 11.40
C THR A 792 48.99 -37.08 12.47
N THR A 793 47.97 -36.46 13.11
CA THR A 793 46.48 -36.48 13.11
C THR A 793 45.95 -35.21 13.83
N THR A 794 44.68 -34.79 13.56
CA THR A 794 43.75 -34.04 14.47
C THR A 794 44.17 -32.66 15.07
N SER A 795 43.28 -31.73 15.46
CA SER A 795 41.85 -31.48 15.17
C SER A 795 41.41 -30.08 15.71
N SER A 796 40.22 -29.63 15.28
CA SER A 796 39.20 -28.87 16.05
C SER A 796 39.44 -27.42 16.57
N SER A 797 38.32 -26.67 16.52
CA SER A 797 37.87 -25.57 17.41
C SER A 797 38.65 -24.24 17.51
N SER A 798 38.07 -23.22 16.84
CA SER A 798 37.59 -21.93 17.44
C SER A 798 37.97 -21.62 18.90
N SER A 799 38.36 -20.39 19.27
CA SER A 799 37.49 -19.20 19.23
C SER A 799 38.18 -17.86 19.53
N THR A 800 37.59 -16.75 19.08
CA THR A 800 37.58 -15.39 19.68
C THR A 800 38.82 -14.86 20.44
N GLY A 801 39.43 -13.78 19.93
CA GLY A 801 40.33 -12.90 20.69
C GLY A 801 40.28 -11.47 20.14
N ALA A 802 40.16 -10.48 21.03
CA ALA A 802 40.11 -9.06 20.65
C ALA A 802 41.49 -8.39 20.77
N GLY A 803 41.71 -7.31 20.02
CA GLY A 803 42.89 -6.45 20.12
C GLY A 803 42.68 -5.17 19.32
N GLY A 804 42.96 -4.02 19.93
CA GLY A 804 42.91 -2.70 19.29
C GLY A 804 44.24 -1.97 19.44
N GLN A 805 44.22 -0.64 19.21
CA GLN A 805 45.38 0.21 18.93
C GLN A 805 45.95 -0.02 17.51
N SER A 806 46.47 0.99 16.82
CA SER A 806 46.61 2.42 17.18
C SER A 806 45.56 3.31 16.51
#